data_AF-A0A1G8QWB8-F1
#
_entry.id   AF-A0A1G8QWB8-F1
#
_cell.length_a   1.000
_cell.length_b   1.000
_cell.length_c   1.000
_cell.angle_alpha   90.00
_cell.angle_beta   90.00
_cell.angle_gamma   90.00
#
_symmetry.space_group_name_H-M   'P 1'
#
loop_
_entity.id
_entity.type
_entity.pdbx_description
1 polymer ?
#
loop_
_entity_poly.entity_id
_entity_poly.type
_entity_poly.pdbx_seq_one_letter_code
_entity_poly.pdbx_strand_id
1 'polypeptide(L)'
;MQDNKIPFTPRLSLLVAAIAIGLHAGAANAAYAGVDVYAPTLGSTINGYNSHLGGSGDGGTLVGSQSNSSTGETRAFSWTLIGGKQYLPSLGTIASAQAASEDASAIVGSSVDSVTNKETAVRWDSTGIHSLSQLNDGASSVARGVSQDGSVIAGFAEDGITGSQTAVTWNAAGDITNLGYLNDGAYSFALGVSADGKVVVGYAQNGAAADDVATRWVNGGTAESLGILTGGGFSRATAVSADGTYVAGWGDSSVATPEAFIWSEQSGMKGLGLLADGTLSEAEGISANGAVVVGVADTAGSVLTGFRWTSETGMQSLIQWLQDNDPTYTLLSGNTLNSATAVSSDGNTVFGMGTLNGRDQPFVARSYGAVSVPVVTTPPVVTPPVVTPPVVTPPVVTPPVVTPPVVTPPVVTPPVVTDPSTPSTGGTPTTGGAGDTSGNTPVTGGAGDTSGTAPVTGGGTDQITTPTPPTGVIGLMDLGDSLHNASLYAEAMQNQLQGFVQDQLTCTAFDARGICVSMSAQVTHNSGTVQGDNTYGGLTVAYRLTPDLIAGIGYQGPSTSLKINDDRVKGDTNTIGAFVEYGNRLKKGVFARGAVAVSEGDATIKRSYLTGAGALESKGKADVSQRAVSGQAGYVFILNDNVAVLPYLGLDYLNTKLDSYTETSGPFPAHFDSRTEKNIYGTAGVSTSVNLGNKAIVSANIKHVERLNNQHDDLTGEVMGVSNFDLKQGTTERWNEVGVGMQMAGPFKASRVGVSYGHRFGSDKAVASDVATFSISVGF
;
A
#
# COMPACT_ATOMS: atom_id res chain seq x y z
N MET A 1 -56.91 -26.21 -11.15
CA MET A 1 -57.13 -27.67 -11.14
C MET A 1 -56.57 -28.21 -12.44
N GLN A 2 -55.61 -29.13 -12.48
CA GLN A 2 -54.70 -29.70 -11.46
C GLN A 2 -53.29 -29.73 -12.11
N ASP A 3 -52.14 -29.44 -11.50
CA ASP A 3 -51.56 -29.65 -10.15
C ASP A 3 -50.60 -30.87 -10.10
N ASN A 4 -49.53 -30.74 -9.31
CA ASN A 4 -48.41 -31.67 -9.02
C ASN A 4 -47.36 -31.97 -10.13
N LYS A 5 -46.08 -32.29 -9.79
CA LYS A 5 -45.14 -31.74 -8.78
C LYS A 5 -43.71 -32.29 -8.98
N ILE A 6 -42.73 -31.64 -8.34
CA ILE A 6 -41.26 -31.92 -8.34
C ILE A 6 -40.88 -33.12 -7.44
N PRO A 7 -39.67 -33.70 -7.58
CA PRO A 7 -38.48 -33.31 -6.79
C PRO A 7 -37.19 -33.12 -7.66
N PHE A 8 -36.16 -32.32 -7.31
CA PHE A 8 -35.22 -32.34 -6.14
C PHE A 8 -34.37 -33.64 -6.09
N THR A 9 -33.03 -33.69 -5.90
CA THR A 9 -31.96 -32.68 -5.60
C THR A 9 -30.54 -33.24 -5.97
N PRO A 10 -29.40 -32.53 -5.80
CA PRO A 10 -28.10 -32.86 -6.45
C PRO A 10 -27.00 -33.49 -5.55
N ARG A 11 -25.85 -33.83 -6.18
CA ARG A 11 -24.43 -33.87 -5.72
C ARG A 11 -23.54 -33.91 -6.99
N LEU A 12 -22.40 -33.23 -7.17
CA LEU A 12 -21.24 -32.83 -6.33
C LEU A 12 -20.12 -33.90 -6.21
N SER A 13 -18.86 -33.42 -6.29
CA SER A 13 -17.58 -33.96 -5.80
C SER A 13 -16.74 -35.01 -6.59
N LEU A 14 -15.51 -34.56 -6.93
CA LEU A 14 -14.18 -35.24 -6.83
C LEU A 14 -13.82 -36.38 -7.82
N LEU A 15 -12.55 -36.64 -8.21
CA LEU A 15 -11.25 -35.93 -8.08
C LEU A 15 -10.20 -36.53 -9.08
N VAL A 16 -9.00 -35.94 -9.15
CA VAL A 16 -7.70 -36.48 -9.65
C VAL A 16 -7.45 -36.45 -11.16
N ALA A 17 -6.73 -35.41 -11.63
CA ALA A 17 -5.61 -35.47 -12.60
C ALA A 17 -5.09 -34.07 -13.02
N ALA A 18 -4.80 -33.15 -12.09
CA ALA A 18 -4.31 -31.79 -12.41
C ALA A 18 -3.48 -31.14 -11.28
N ILE A 19 -2.58 -31.90 -10.65
CA ILE A 19 -1.59 -31.38 -9.69
C ILE A 19 -0.23 -31.97 -10.07
N ALA A 20 0.85 -31.20 -9.88
CA ALA A 20 2.17 -31.30 -10.51
C ALA A 20 2.26 -30.67 -11.93
N ILE A 21 3.46 -30.20 -12.28
CA ILE A 21 3.74 -29.30 -13.43
C ILE A 21 3.07 -27.92 -13.27
N GLY A 22 3.28 -27.30 -12.10
CA GLY A 22 2.97 -25.89 -11.79
C GLY A 22 4.10 -25.17 -11.04
N LEU A 23 5.31 -25.73 -11.10
CA LEU A 23 6.54 -25.25 -10.46
C LEU A 23 7.68 -25.36 -11.47
N HIS A 24 8.67 -24.45 -11.40
CA HIS A 24 9.77 -24.29 -12.35
C HIS A 24 9.40 -23.70 -13.73
N ALA A 25 8.48 -22.73 -13.76
CA ALA A 25 8.61 -21.62 -14.71
C ALA A 25 9.52 -20.57 -14.05
N GLY A 26 10.84 -20.74 -14.20
CA GLY A 26 11.78 -19.71 -13.78
C GLY A 26 11.61 -18.49 -14.68
N ALA A 27 11.13 -17.37 -14.11
CA ALA A 27 11.16 -16.10 -14.82
C ALA A 27 12.61 -15.79 -15.21
N ALA A 28 12.83 -15.38 -16.46
CA ALA A 28 14.14 -14.91 -16.87
C ALA A 28 14.37 -13.57 -16.17
N ASN A 29 15.21 -13.55 -15.13
CA ASN A 29 15.53 -12.36 -14.34
C ASN A 29 16.27 -11.32 -15.19
N ALA A 30 15.51 -10.54 -15.96
CA ALA A 30 15.78 -9.12 -16.06
C ALA A 30 15.57 -8.54 -14.66
N ALA A 31 16.65 -8.47 -13.87
CA ALA A 31 16.61 -7.85 -12.56
C ALA A 31 16.18 -6.39 -12.75
N TYR A 32 15.05 -6.01 -12.17
CA TYR A 32 14.64 -4.61 -12.07
C TYR A 32 15.59 -3.92 -11.09
N ALA A 33 16.71 -3.42 -11.60
CA ALA A 33 17.55 -2.50 -10.85
C ALA A 33 16.72 -1.23 -10.56
N GLY A 34 16.61 -0.89 -9.29
CA GLY A 34 15.73 0.16 -8.81
C GLY A 34 15.56 0.10 -7.30
N VAL A 35 15.15 1.23 -6.74
CA VAL A 35 14.88 1.41 -5.32
C VAL A 35 13.62 2.21 -5.11
N ASP A 36 12.96 2.05 -3.97
CA ASP A 36 11.93 2.97 -3.52
C ASP A 36 12.10 3.36 -2.05
N VAL A 37 11.58 4.54 -1.71
CA VAL A 37 11.44 5.01 -0.33
C VAL A 37 10.09 5.68 -0.19
N TYR A 38 9.28 5.20 0.74
CA TYR A 38 7.95 5.74 1.01
C TYR A 38 7.72 5.91 2.51
N ALA A 39 6.92 6.91 2.85
CA ALA A 39 6.48 7.18 4.21
C ALA A 39 4.96 6.95 4.33
N PRO A 40 4.47 6.40 5.45
CA PRO A 40 3.06 6.48 5.77
C PRO A 40 2.66 7.95 6.02
N THR A 41 1.75 8.50 5.20
CA THR A 41 1.27 9.89 5.32
C THR A 41 0.27 10.04 6.50
N LEU A 42 0.74 10.29 7.74
CA LEU A 42 -0.15 10.20 8.93
C LEU A 42 -0.28 11.50 9.76
N GLY A 43 -1.14 12.40 9.28
CA GLY A 43 -1.76 13.44 10.11
C GLY A 43 -0.99 14.77 10.21
N SER A 44 -1.48 15.63 11.11
CA SER A 44 -0.91 16.96 11.38
C SER A 44 0.23 16.89 12.38
N THR A 45 0.94 18.01 12.55
CA THR A 45 2.04 18.24 13.52
C THR A 45 1.65 18.06 15.00
N ILE A 46 0.41 17.69 15.30
CA ILE A 46 -0.08 17.37 16.65
C ILE A 46 0.28 15.91 17.03
N ASN A 47 0.48 15.03 16.05
CA ASN A 47 0.70 13.60 16.28
C ASN A 47 2.18 13.23 16.04
N GLY A 48 2.92 12.98 17.12
CA GLY A 48 4.29 12.46 17.07
C GLY A 48 4.32 10.93 16.99
N TYR A 49 5.42 10.37 16.52
CA TYR A 49 5.64 8.92 16.48
C TYR A 49 6.62 8.49 17.57
N ASN A 50 6.53 7.23 17.98
CA ASN A 50 7.60 6.59 18.75
C ASN A 50 8.79 6.27 17.81
N SER A 51 10.01 6.29 18.34
CA SER A 51 11.21 5.90 17.58
C SER A 51 11.32 4.38 17.38
N HIS A 52 10.70 3.58 18.25
CA HIS A 52 10.61 2.13 18.06
C HIS A 52 9.53 1.78 17.02
N LEU A 53 9.96 1.11 15.95
CA LEU A 53 9.12 0.55 14.89
C LEU A 53 9.61 -0.86 14.53
N GLY A 54 8.68 -1.76 14.29
CA GLY A 54 8.96 -3.10 13.75
C GLY A 54 8.61 -3.21 12.27
N GLY A 55 9.04 -4.30 11.66
CA GLY A 55 8.62 -4.72 10.32
C GLY A 55 8.31 -6.21 10.27
N SER A 56 7.56 -6.64 9.27
CA SER A 56 7.36 -8.06 8.97
C SER A 56 8.52 -8.62 8.14
N GLY A 57 8.79 -9.93 8.29
CA GLY A 57 9.88 -10.62 7.59
C GLY A 57 9.77 -10.55 6.07
N ASP A 58 8.55 -10.56 5.53
CA ASP A 58 8.26 -10.43 4.09
C ASP A 58 8.48 -9.02 3.51
N GLY A 59 8.79 -8.01 4.34
CA GLY A 59 8.93 -6.62 3.92
C GLY A 59 7.61 -5.87 3.67
N GLY A 60 6.45 -6.53 3.81
CA GLY A 60 5.14 -6.00 3.43
C GLY A 60 4.48 -5.07 4.45
N THR A 61 4.82 -5.21 5.73
CA THR A 61 4.15 -4.54 6.86
C THR A 61 5.14 -3.80 7.76
N LEU A 62 4.85 -2.53 8.07
CA LEU A 62 5.49 -1.75 9.14
C LEU A 62 4.56 -1.71 10.36
N VAL A 63 5.09 -1.82 11.57
CA VAL A 63 4.32 -1.68 12.83
C VAL A 63 4.97 -0.66 13.78
N GLY A 64 4.16 -0.01 14.62
CA GLY A 64 4.69 0.97 15.57
C GLY A 64 3.60 1.65 16.41
N SER A 65 3.88 2.88 16.89
CA SER A 65 2.88 3.69 17.59
C SER A 65 2.95 5.19 17.29
N GLN A 66 1.79 5.84 17.41
CA GLN A 66 1.62 7.28 17.22
C GLN A 66 0.93 7.89 18.44
N SER A 67 1.52 8.95 18.99
CA SER A 67 1.07 9.68 20.18
C SER A 67 0.48 11.05 19.80
N ASN A 68 -0.74 11.32 20.25
CA ASN A 68 -1.41 12.60 20.06
C ASN A 68 -1.09 13.54 21.23
N SER A 69 -0.28 14.57 20.97
CA SER A 69 0.17 15.53 21.99
C SER A 69 -0.95 16.37 22.61
N SER A 70 -2.12 16.43 21.98
CA SER A 70 -3.28 17.18 22.49
C SER A 70 -4.21 16.37 23.41
N THR A 71 -4.14 15.04 23.36
CA THR A 71 -4.99 14.13 24.16
C THR A 71 -4.21 13.25 25.12
N GLY A 72 -2.90 13.08 24.93
CA GLY A 72 -2.07 12.11 25.66
C GLY A 72 -2.31 10.65 25.24
N GLU A 73 -3.13 10.43 24.21
CA GLU A 73 -3.45 9.10 23.69
C GLU A 73 -2.31 8.58 22.80
N THR A 74 -1.90 7.32 22.98
CA THR A 74 -0.91 6.64 22.12
C THR A 74 -1.54 5.38 21.54
N ARG A 75 -1.56 5.27 20.21
CA ARG A 75 -2.17 4.14 19.50
C ARG A 75 -1.13 3.31 18.77
N ALA A 76 -1.20 1.99 18.97
CA ALA A 76 -0.51 1.02 18.15
C ALA A 76 -1.08 1.00 16.73
N PHE A 77 -0.24 0.72 15.74
CA PHE A 77 -0.68 0.60 14.36
C PHE A 77 0.12 -0.43 13.57
N SER A 78 -0.52 -0.95 12.52
CA SER A 78 0.14 -1.60 11.39
C SER A 78 -0.04 -0.73 10.14
N TRP A 79 0.86 -0.88 9.17
CA TRP A 79 0.81 -0.19 7.89
C TRP A 79 1.30 -1.13 6.79
N THR A 80 0.65 -1.14 5.63
CA THR A 80 1.08 -1.94 4.46
C THR A 80 1.04 -1.12 3.17
N LEU A 81 1.78 -1.57 2.15
CA LEU A 81 1.88 -0.91 0.84
C LEU A 81 0.56 -0.85 0.04
N ILE A 82 -0.54 -1.45 0.50
CA ILE A 82 -1.86 -1.33 -0.15
C ILE A 82 -2.96 -0.97 0.86
N GLY A 83 -2.91 -1.47 2.10
CA GLY A 83 -3.91 -1.20 3.13
C GLY A 83 -3.76 0.13 3.89
N GLY A 84 -2.68 0.89 3.65
CA GLY A 84 -2.39 2.12 4.40
C GLY A 84 -2.19 1.85 5.89
N LYS A 85 -2.36 2.86 6.77
CA LYS A 85 -2.31 2.65 8.22
C LYS A 85 -3.65 2.15 8.74
N GLN A 86 -3.61 1.05 9.49
CA GLN A 86 -4.69 0.61 10.36
C GLN A 86 -4.27 0.74 11.82
N TYR A 87 -5.09 1.40 12.65
CA TYR A 87 -4.87 1.40 14.09
C TYR A 87 -5.27 0.03 14.66
N LEU A 88 -4.42 -0.50 15.54
CA LEU A 88 -4.71 -1.74 16.24
C LEU A 88 -5.60 -1.46 17.47
N PRO A 89 -6.47 -2.40 17.91
CA PRO A 89 -7.23 -2.27 19.15
C PRO A 89 -6.34 -2.03 20.37
N SER A 90 -6.88 -1.49 21.46
CA SER A 90 -6.15 -1.23 22.71
C SER A 90 -6.97 -1.61 23.94
N LEU A 91 -6.29 -1.89 25.07
CA LEU A 91 -6.93 -2.14 26.37
C LEU A 91 -7.29 -0.84 27.11
N GLY A 92 -6.80 0.30 26.61
CA GLY A 92 -6.97 1.64 27.17
C GLY A 92 -6.46 2.71 26.21
N THR A 93 -6.06 3.87 26.72
CA THR A 93 -5.61 5.04 25.92
C THR A 93 -4.14 4.97 25.49
N ILE A 94 -3.41 3.92 25.87
CA ILE A 94 -2.00 3.70 25.52
C ILE A 94 -1.85 2.28 24.98
N ALA A 95 -1.34 2.17 23.75
CA ALA A 95 -0.90 0.94 23.12
C ALA A 95 0.29 1.22 22.20
N SER A 96 1.27 0.31 22.16
CA SER A 96 2.38 0.36 21.21
C SER A 96 2.70 -1.01 20.64
N ALA A 97 2.72 -1.14 19.30
CA ALA A 97 3.31 -2.29 18.63
C ALA A 97 4.83 -2.12 18.53
N GLN A 98 5.55 -3.25 18.54
CA GLN A 98 7.01 -3.32 18.62
C GLN A 98 7.59 -4.22 17.51
N ALA A 99 6.98 -5.38 17.24
CA ALA A 99 7.43 -6.34 16.22
C ALA A 99 6.26 -7.11 15.58
N ALA A 100 6.52 -7.78 14.44
CA ALA A 100 5.56 -8.56 13.68
C ALA A 100 6.17 -9.90 13.21
N SER A 101 5.32 -10.90 12.93
CA SER A 101 5.70 -12.17 12.29
C SER A 101 6.12 -11.97 10.82
N GLU A 102 6.52 -13.05 10.12
CA GLU A 102 6.92 -12.99 8.69
C GLU A 102 5.90 -12.27 7.81
N ASP A 103 4.63 -12.53 8.06
CA ASP A 103 3.45 -12.10 7.31
C ASP A 103 2.57 -11.08 8.08
N ALA A 104 3.05 -10.60 9.24
CA ALA A 104 2.30 -9.84 10.24
C ALA A 104 0.96 -10.44 10.70
N SER A 105 0.73 -11.76 10.54
CA SER A 105 -0.42 -12.46 11.13
C SER A 105 -0.43 -12.44 12.66
N ALA A 106 0.74 -12.25 13.28
CA ALA A 106 0.90 -11.85 14.67
C ALA A 106 1.72 -10.55 14.78
N ILE A 107 1.21 -9.58 15.54
CA ILE A 107 1.93 -8.35 15.91
C ILE A 107 1.99 -8.31 17.44
N VAL A 108 3.10 -7.84 18.02
CA VAL A 108 3.30 -7.84 19.48
C VAL A 108 3.74 -6.49 20.03
N GLY A 109 3.48 -6.26 21.31
CA GLY A 109 3.90 -5.04 22.01
C GLY A 109 3.30 -4.92 23.42
N SER A 110 2.84 -3.73 23.79
CA SER A 110 2.18 -3.45 25.08
C SER A 110 0.94 -2.57 24.95
N SER A 111 0.04 -2.66 25.93
CA SER A 111 -1.06 -1.72 26.13
C SER A 111 -1.35 -1.53 27.63
N VAL A 112 -1.68 -0.31 28.03
CA VAL A 112 -2.12 -0.02 29.40
C VAL A 112 -3.59 -0.36 29.52
N ASP A 113 -3.89 -1.32 30.40
CA ASP A 113 -5.26 -1.78 30.66
C ASP A 113 -6.04 -0.73 31.46
N SER A 114 -7.22 -0.35 30.95
CA SER A 114 -8.03 0.76 31.50
C SER A 114 -8.77 0.44 32.81
N VAL A 115 -8.74 -0.81 33.29
CA VAL A 115 -9.40 -1.25 34.52
C VAL A 115 -8.38 -1.45 35.65
N THR A 116 -7.22 -2.00 35.33
CA THR A 116 -6.13 -2.34 36.28
C THR A 116 -5.02 -1.29 36.31
N ASN A 117 -4.90 -0.45 35.29
CA ASN A 117 -3.81 0.50 35.07
C ASN A 117 -2.41 -0.16 35.01
N LYS A 118 -2.34 -1.46 34.70
CA LYS A 118 -1.07 -2.16 34.43
C LYS A 118 -0.69 -2.02 32.96
N GLU A 119 0.60 -1.82 32.69
CA GLU A 119 1.12 -2.05 31.33
C GLU A 119 1.17 -3.57 31.11
N THR A 120 0.51 -4.03 30.05
CA THR A 120 0.34 -5.47 29.78
C THR A 120 0.88 -5.78 28.41
N ALA A 121 1.71 -6.82 28.32
CA ALA A 121 2.20 -7.33 27.04
C ALA A 121 1.02 -7.89 26.24
N VAL A 122 0.95 -7.58 24.95
CA VAL A 122 -0.20 -7.93 24.09
C VAL A 122 0.24 -8.49 22.75
N ARG A 123 -0.59 -9.38 22.21
CA ARG A 123 -0.53 -9.93 20.85
C ARG A 123 -1.78 -9.49 20.10
N TRP A 124 -1.61 -8.97 18.89
CA TRP A 124 -2.69 -8.72 17.94
C TRP A 124 -2.67 -9.79 16.85
N ASP A 125 -3.85 -10.26 16.46
CA ASP A 125 -4.05 -11.11 15.28
C ASP A 125 -5.39 -10.80 14.60
N SER A 126 -5.74 -11.58 13.59
CA SER A 126 -7.00 -11.43 12.83
C SER A 126 -8.31 -11.51 13.65
N THR A 127 -8.25 -11.94 14.91
CA THR A 127 -9.41 -12.01 15.82
C THR A 127 -9.49 -10.85 16.82
N GLY A 128 -8.40 -10.11 17.03
CA GLY A 128 -8.38 -8.93 17.89
C GLY A 128 -7.07 -8.73 18.67
N ILE A 129 -7.19 -8.16 19.86
CA ILE A 129 -6.10 -7.99 20.84
C ILE A 129 -6.23 -9.05 21.95
N HIS A 130 -5.12 -9.67 22.31
CA HIS A 130 -5.02 -10.69 23.35
C HIS A 130 -3.98 -10.25 24.39
N SER A 131 -4.37 -10.24 25.66
CA SER A 131 -3.45 -9.98 26.78
C SER A 131 -2.59 -11.20 27.07
N LEU A 132 -1.29 -10.99 27.26
CA LEU A 132 -0.34 -12.01 27.68
C LEU A 132 -0.19 -11.98 29.22
N SER A 133 0.20 -13.10 29.84
CA SER A 133 0.25 -13.21 31.31
C SER A 133 1.31 -12.31 31.94
N GLN A 134 1.00 -11.68 33.09
CA GLN A 134 1.96 -10.96 33.93
C GLN A 134 2.83 -11.94 34.74
N LEU A 135 4.10 -11.59 35.02
CA LEU A 135 4.98 -12.43 35.84
C LEU A 135 4.65 -12.27 37.33
N ASN A 136 4.11 -13.33 37.95
CA ASN A 136 3.70 -13.36 39.35
C ASN A 136 2.79 -12.17 39.78
N ASP A 137 1.95 -11.69 38.85
CA ASP A 137 1.10 -10.50 39.00
C ASP A 137 1.86 -9.17 39.27
N GLY A 138 3.06 -9.00 38.71
CA GLY A 138 3.76 -7.71 38.66
C GLY A 138 2.99 -6.60 37.92
N ALA A 139 3.47 -5.36 38.01
CA ALA A 139 2.77 -4.16 37.54
C ALA A 139 2.95 -3.86 36.03
N SER A 140 3.99 -4.41 35.39
CA SER A 140 4.29 -4.16 33.97
C SER A 140 4.78 -5.40 33.22
N SER A 141 4.36 -5.54 31.96
CA SER A 141 4.97 -6.43 30.97
C SER A 141 4.91 -5.84 29.57
N VAL A 142 5.93 -6.15 28.76
CA VAL A 142 6.10 -5.63 27.40
C VAL A 142 6.68 -6.72 26.50
N ALA A 143 5.98 -7.04 25.41
CA ALA A 143 6.56 -7.86 24.33
C ALA A 143 7.44 -7.00 23.41
N ARG A 144 8.55 -7.56 22.93
CA ARG A 144 9.55 -6.89 22.08
C ARG A 144 9.77 -7.60 20.76
N GLY A 145 9.90 -8.92 20.77
CA GLY A 145 10.12 -9.76 19.58
C GLY A 145 9.10 -10.89 19.46
N VAL A 146 8.96 -11.45 18.27
CA VAL A 146 8.04 -12.56 17.96
C VAL A 146 8.65 -13.50 16.92
N SER A 147 8.40 -14.80 17.04
CA SER A 147 8.87 -15.83 16.10
C SER A 147 8.20 -15.71 14.73
N GLN A 148 8.78 -16.37 13.73
CA GLN A 148 8.36 -16.25 12.33
C GLN A 148 6.89 -16.67 12.11
N ASP A 149 6.45 -17.66 12.88
CA ASP A 149 5.09 -18.23 12.91
C ASP A 149 4.15 -17.60 13.95
N GLY A 150 4.61 -16.62 14.72
CA GLY A 150 3.85 -15.99 15.79
C GLY A 150 3.56 -16.86 17.01
N SER A 151 4.24 -18.01 17.19
CA SER A 151 3.98 -18.98 18.26
C SER A 151 4.77 -18.74 19.57
N VAL A 152 5.91 -18.05 19.47
CA VAL A 152 6.76 -17.66 20.61
C VAL A 152 6.97 -16.14 20.57
N ILE A 153 6.80 -15.50 21.73
CA ILE A 153 6.97 -14.06 21.91
C ILE A 153 8.06 -13.86 22.96
N ALA A 154 8.96 -12.90 22.75
CA ALA A 154 10.02 -12.53 23.69
C ALA A 154 9.84 -11.10 24.18
N GLY A 155 10.21 -10.84 25.43
CA GLY A 155 10.14 -9.52 26.02
C GLY A 155 10.58 -9.50 27.49
N PHE A 156 9.93 -8.66 28.27
CA PHE A 156 10.21 -8.56 29.70
C PHE A 156 8.95 -8.29 30.53
N ALA A 157 9.03 -8.63 31.81
CA ALA A 157 8.00 -8.36 32.80
C ALA A 157 8.62 -8.02 34.16
N GLU A 158 7.95 -7.18 34.94
CA GLU A 158 8.18 -7.04 36.36
C GLU A 158 7.76 -8.33 37.08
N ASP A 159 8.66 -8.95 37.81
CA ASP A 159 8.32 -10.07 38.69
C ASP A 159 7.66 -9.56 39.98
N GLY A 160 6.37 -9.84 40.16
CA GLY A 160 5.61 -9.46 41.35
C GLY A 160 6.13 -10.01 42.69
N ILE A 161 7.08 -10.96 42.69
CA ILE A 161 7.75 -11.45 43.92
C ILE A 161 8.97 -10.61 44.29
N THR A 162 9.77 -10.18 43.32
CA THR A 162 11.06 -9.50 43.55
C THR A 162 11.06 -8.00 43.24
N GLY A 163 10.15 -7.53 42.38
CA GLY A 163 10.15 -6.19 41.81
C GLY A 163 11.17 -5.99 40.67
N SER A 164 11.87 -7.05 40.23
CA SER A 164 12.86 -6.97 39.17
C SER A 164 12.25 -7.07 37.77
N GLN A 165 12.77 -6.26 36.85
CA GLN A 165 12.51 -6.43 35.42
C GLN A 165 13.25 -7.68 34.91
N THR A 166 12.50 -8.59 34.31
CA THR A 166 12.95 -9.97 34.05
C THR A 166 12.69 -10.33 32.59
N ALA A 167 13.65 -10.96 31.93
CA ALA A 167 13.51 -11.48 30.58
C ALA A 167 12.53 -12.68 30.58
N VAL A 168 11.55 -12.65 29.67
CA VAL A 168 10.50 -13.67 29.59
C VAL A 168 10.17 -14.03 28.15
N THR A 169 9.58 -15.21 27.98
CA THR A 169 8.81 -15.55 26.78
C THR A 169 7.34 -15.79 27.10
N TRP A 170 6.50 -15.65 26.08
CA TRP A 170 5.13 -16.15 26.08
C TRP A 170 4.92 -17.13 24.93
N ASN A 171 4.07 -18.13 25.14
CA ASN A 171 3.59 -19.00 24.06
C ASN A 171 2.33 -18.40 23.37
N ALA A 172 1.85 -19.06 22.32
CA ALA A 172 0.63 -18.68 21.60
C ALA A 172 -0.67 -18.65 22.45
N ALA A 173 -0.68 -19.26 23.64
CA ALA A 173 -1.81 -19.22 24.58
C ALA A 173 -1.69 -18.08 25.61
N GLY A 174 -0.58 -17.35 25.62
CA GLY A 174 -0.29 -16.28 26.58
C GLY A 174 0.35 -16.74 27.89
N ASP A 175 0.74 -18.02 28.03
CA ASP A 175 1.45 -18.52 29.21
C ASP A 175 2.88 -17.94 29.25
N ILE A 176 3.26 -17.37 30.40
CA ILE A 176 4.57 -16.73 30.60
C ILE A 176 5.64 -17.71 31.14
N THR A 177 6.86 -17.61 30.63
CA THR A 177 8.04 -18.36 31.08
C THR A 177 9.17 -17.39 31.43
N ASN A 178 9.74 -17.53 32.64
CA ASN A 178 10.87 -16.74 33.13
C ASN A 178 12.20 -17.30 32.60
N LEU A 179 13.05 -16.46 32.01
CA LEU A 179 14.37 -16.82 31.46
C LEU A 179 15.54 -16.60 32.44
N GLY A 180 15.29 -15.92 33.57
CA GLY A 180 16.28 -15.67 34.62
C GLY A 180 17.31 -14.58 34.30
N TYR A 181 18.40 -14.59 35.07
CA TYR A 181 19.41 -13.52 35.12
C TYR A 181 20.82 -14.04 34.83
N LEU A 182 21.73 -13.13 34.45
CA LEU A 182 23.14 -13.45 34.21
C LEU A 182 23.96 -13.30 35.51
N ASN A 183 24.58 -14.40 35.97
CA ASN A 183 25.43 -14.43 37.17
C ASN A 183 24.77 -13.80 38.42
N ASP A 184 23.49 -14.10 38.66
CA ASP A 184 22.66 -13.56 39.75
C ASP A 184 22.54 -12.01 39.77
N GLY A 185 22.63 -11.36 38.60
CA GLY A 185 22.38 -9.93 38.43
C GLY A 185 20.91 -9.52 38.65
N ALA A 186 20.66 -8.23 38.87
CA ALA A 186 19.37 -7.75 39.39
C ALA A 186 18.24 -7.62 38.35
N TYR A 187 18.52 -7.66 37.06
CA TYR A 187 17.53 -7.54 35.99
C TYR A 187 17.99 -8.19 34.67
N SER A 188 17.01 -8.50 33.82
CA SER A 188 17.23 -8.99 32.45
C SER A 188 16.11 -8.54 31.50
N PHE A 189 16.43 -8.43 30.22
CA PHE A 189 15.53 -8.01 29.16
C PHE A 189 15.76 -8.88 27.92
N ALA A 190 14.70 -9.45 27.34
CA ALA A 190 14.74 -10.00 25.99
C ALA A 190 14.19 -8.96 24.97
N LEU A 191 14.86 -8.85 23.83
CA LEU A 191 14.53 -7.92 22.75
C LEU A 191 14.22 -8.66 21.44
N GLY A 192 15.00 -9.68 21.07
CA GLY A 192 14.86 -10.44 19.84
C GLY A 192 14.69 -11.95 20.06
N VAL A 193 14.17 -12.66 19.05
CA VAL A 193 13.96 -14.12 19.06
C VAL A 193 14.13 -14.72 17.66
N SER A 194 14.66 -15.95 17.58
CA SER A 194 14.84 -16.69 16.33
C SER A 194 13.50 -17.08 15.69
N ALA A 195 13.53 -17.40 14.39
CA ALA A 195 12.32 -17.74 13.62
C ALA A 195 11.57 -18.95 14.20
N ASP A 196 12.31 -19.88 14.82
CA ASP A 196 11.82 -21.12 15.43
C ASP A 196 11.60 -21.03 16.95
N GLY A 197 11.72 -19.84 17.54
CA GLY A 197 11.52 -19.58 18.97
C GLY A 197 12.59 -20.14 19.91
N LYS A 198 13.66 -20.79 19.42
CA LYS A 198 14.64 -21.49 20.28
C LYS A 198 15.74 -20.60 20.85
N VAL A 199 16.10 -19.51 20.19
CA VAL A 199 17.15 -18.59 20.65
C VAL A 199 16.52 -17.23 20.89
N VAL A 200 16.56 -16.78 22.14
CA VAL A 200 16.12 -15.44 22.57
C VAL A 200 17.37 -14.62 22.89
N VAL A 201 17.38 -13.34 22.52
CA VAL A 201 18.51 -12.43 22.74
C VAL A 201 18.08 -11.11 23.38
N GLY A 202 19.00 -10.47 24.08
CA GLY A 202 18.80 -9.19 24.73
C GLY A 202 20.00 -8.80 25.57
N TYR A 203 19.75 -8.38 26.81
CA TYR A 203 20.80 -8.06 27.77
C TYR A 203 20.36 -8.36 29.20
N ALA A 204 21.34 -8.53 30.08
CA ALA A 204 21.13 -8.67 31.50
C ALA A 204 22.26 -7.98 32.25
N GLN A 205 21.98 -7.52 33.47
CA GLN A 205 23.03 -7.09 34.36
C GLN A 205 23.92 -8.29 34.70
N ASN A 206 25.22 -8.17 34.52
CA ASN A 206 26.16 -9.19 34.97
C ASN A 206 26.41 -9.02 36.48
N GLY A 207 25.84 -9.88 37.32
CA GLY A 207 26.00 -9.77 38.79
C GLY A 207 27.45 -9.81 39.31
N ALA A 208 28.41 -10.27 38.49
CA ALA A 208 29.84 -10.26 38.81
C ALA A 208 30.57 -8.93 38.48
N ALA A 209 29.95 -8.03 37.71
CA ALA A 209 30.55 -6.76 37.25
C ALA A 209 29.65 -5.53 37.45
N ALA A 210 28.35 -5.71 37.64
CA ALA A 210 27.28 -4.70 37.71
C ALA A 210 26.93 -3.97 36.40
N ASP A 211 27.72 -4.10 35.33
CA ASP A 211 27.43 -3.59 34.00
C ASP A 211 26.47 -4.49 33.18
N ASP A 212 25.88 -3.92 32.13
CA ASP A 212 25.04 -4.62 31.14
C ASP A 212 25.88 -5.50 30.21
N VAL A 213 25.42 -6.73 29.96
CA VAL A 213 26.06 -7.63 28.99
C VAL A 213 25.03 -8.25 28.06
N ALA A 214 25.34 -8.23 26.76
CA ALA A 214 24.59 -8.88 25.70
C ALA A 214 24.44 -10.37 26.03
N THR A 215 23.19 -10.83 26.09
CA THR A 215 22.84 -12.12 26.66
C THR A 215 21.93 -12.86 25.69
N ARG A 216 22.11 -14.18 25.60
CA ARG A 216 21.17 -15.10 24.93
C ARG A 216 20.59 -16.11 25.91
N TRP A 217 19.47 -16.70 25.53
CA TRP A 217 18.84 -17.85 26.19
C TRP A 217 18.49 -18.87 25.12
N VAL A 218 18.94 -20.12 25.29
CA VAL A 218 18.79 -21.18 24.30
C VAL A 218 17.87 -22.28 24.84
N ASN A 219 16.78 -22.56 24.15
CA ASN A 219 15.70 -23.49 24.54
C ASN A 219 15.13 -23.23 25.96
N GLY A 220 15.09 -21.97 26.41
CA GLY A 220 14.67 -21.62 27.78
C GLY A 220 15.67 -22.03 28.87
N GLY A 221 16.93 -22.29 28.51
CA GLY A 221 18.03 -22.51 29.44
C GLY A 221 18.47 -21.23 30.17
N THR A 222 19.53 -21.35 30.96
CA THR A 222 20.16 -20.24 31.70
C THR A 222 20.67 -19.13 30.77
N ALA A 223 20.77 -17.91 31.30
CA ALA A 223 21.38 -16.76 30.64
C ALA A 223 22.84 -17.04 30.24
N GLU A 224 23.17 -16.90 28.96
CA GLU A 224 24.52 -17.06 28.41
C GLU A 224 25.06 -15.72 27.90
N SER A 225 26.22 -15.30 28.41
CA SER A 225 26.90 -14.08 28.00
C SER A 225 27.50 -14.21 26.59
N LEU A 226 27.29 -13.18 25.75
CA LEU A 226 27.90 -13.04 24.43
C LEU A 226 29.25 -12.29 24.48
N GLY A 227 29.62 -11.74 25.65
CA GLY A 227 30.81 -10.93 25.86
C GLY A 227 30.60 -9.43 25.59
N ILE A 228 31.71 -8.70 25.48
CA ILE A 228 31.79 -7.26 25.21
C ILE A 228 32.80 -6.99 24.09
N LEU A 229 32.71 -5.84 23.42
CA LEU A 229 33.70 -5.41 22.45
C LEU A 229 35.05 -5.08 23.14
N THR A 230 36.13 -5.16 22.36
CA THR A 230 37.48 -4.88 22.89
C THR A 230 37.60 -3.43 23.34
N GLY A 231 37.90 -3.21 24.61
CA GLY A 231 38.01 -1.89 25.23
C GLY A 231 36.71 -1.30 25.79
N GLY A 232 35.58 -2.00 25.63
CA GLY A 232 34.28 -1.58 26.16
C GLY A 232 34.06 -1.87 27.64
N GLY A 233 33.00 -1.28 28.20
CA GLY A 233 32.45 -1.63 29.52
C GLY A 233 31.21 -2.53 29.46
N PHE A 234 30.29 -2.26 28.54
CA PHE A 234 28.99 -2.94 28.45
C PHE A 234 28.69 -3.43 27.01
N SER A 235 27.66 -4.27 26.86
CA SER A 235 27.08 -4.63 25.56
C SER A 235 25.58 -4.95 25.67
N ARG A 236 24.84 -4.84 24.56
CA ARG A 236 23.43 -5.26 24.44
C ARG A 236 23.18 -5.89 23.08
N ALA A 237 22.48 -7.03 23.04
CA ALA A 237 21.97 -7.60 21.79
C ALA A 237 20.55 -7.08 21.52
N THR A 238 20.24 -6.77 20.27
CA THR A 238 18.93 -6.23 19.83
C THR A 238 18.18 -7.24 18.97
N ALA A 239 18.86 -7.86 18.00
CA ALA A 239 18.26 -8.78 17.03
C ALA A 239 19.10 -10.05 16.79
N VAL A 240 18.47 -11.09 16.24
CA VAL A 240 19.07 -12.42 16.00
C VAL A 240 18.59 -12.99 14.66
N SER A 241 19.43 -13.76 13.97
CA SER A 241 19.08 -14.45 12.73
C SER A 241 18.02 -15.53 12.93
N ALA A 242 17.36 -15.94 11.85
CA ALA A 242 16.25 -16.89 11.89
C ALA A 242 16.65 -18.26 12.47
N ASP A 243 17.90 -18.67 12.26
CA ASP A 243 18.52 -19.90 12.76
C ASP A 243 19.22 -19.75 14.14
N GLY A 244 19.28 -18.54 14.70
CA GLY A 244 19.95 -18.26 15.96
C GLY A 244 21.48 -18.17 15.90
N THR A 245 22.12 -18.26 14.72
CA THR A 245 23.58 -18.34 14.61
C THR A 245 24.31 -16.99 14.67
N TYR A 246 23.64 -15.91 14.25
CA TYR A 246 24.17 -14.55 14.26
C TYR A 246 23.32 -13.64 15.15
N VAL A 247 23.97 -12.79 15.96
CA VAL A 247 23.32 -11.84 16.86
C VAL A 247 23.86 -10.44 16.59
N ALA A 248 22.99 -9.47 16.38
CA ALA A 248 23.33 -8.05 16.22
C ALA A 248 23.07 -7.27 17.52
N GLY A 249 23.77 -6.15 17.68
CA GLY A 249 23.62 -5.28 18.84
C GLY A 249 24.66 -4.17 18.88
N TRP A 250 24.88 -3.60 20.06
CA TRP A 250 25.82 -2.49 20.27
C TRP A 250 26.43 -2.48 21.67
N GLY A 251 27.55 -1.79 21.82
CA GLY A 251 28.23 -1.60 23.10
C GLY A 251 29.42 -0.65 22.96
N ASP A 252 30.05 -0.27 24.07
CA ASP A 252 31.29 0.51 24.02
C ASP A 252 32.44 -0.30 23.41
N SER A 253 33.37 0.36 22.75
CA SER A 253 34.62 -0.24 22.27
C SER A 253 35.79 0.75 22.32
N SER A 254 37.00 0.29 21.98
CA SER A 254 38.14 1.18 21.74
C SER A 254 38.03 2.05 20.48
N VAL A 255 36.95 1.92 19.70
CA VAL A 255 36.68 2.68 18.46
C VAL A 255 35.62 3.75 18.72
N ALA A 256 34.51 3.39 19.38
CA ALA A 256 33.38 4.28 19.62
C ALA A 256 32.58 3.89 20.88
N THR A 257 31.74 4.82 21.33
CA THR A 257 30.86 4.67 22.51
C THR A 257 29.48 5.23 22.17
N PRO A 258 28.56 4.45 21.56
CA PRO A 258 28.65 3.01 21.22
C PRO A 258 29.22 2.69 19.81
N GLU A 259 29.59 1.43 19.62
CA GLU A 259 29.83 0.78 18.32
C GLU A 259 28.86 -0.41 18.12
N ALA A 260 28.32 -0.56 16.91
CA ALA A 260 27.51 -1.69 16.51
C ALA A 260 28.36 -2.96 16.36
N PHE A 261 27.81 -4.12 16.70
CA PHE A 261 28.48 -5.42 16.55
C PHE A 261 27.62 -6.46 15.82
N ILE A 262 28.32 -7.47 15.28
CA ILE A 262 27.76 -8.80 15.03
C ILE A 262 28.52 -9.84 15.84
N TRP A 263 27.81 -10.80 16.41
CA TRP A 263 28.33 -11.92 17.18
C TRP A 263 27.97 -13.24 16.51
N SER A 264 28.88 -14.22 16.56
CA SER A 264 28.59 -15.63 16.30
C SER A 264 29.45 -16.49 17.23
N GLU A 265 29.06 -17.75 17.48
CA GLU A 265 29.84 -18.66 18.34
C GLU A 265 31.26 -18.90 17.79
N GLN A 266 31.42 -18.86 16.46
CA GLN A 266 32.70 -19.08 15.78
C GLN A 266 33.63 -17.86 15.84
N SER A 267 33.07 -16.63 15.87
CA SER A 267 33.84 -15.38 15.80
C SER A 267 33.99 -14.66 17.15
N GLY A 268 33.11 -14.94 18.11
CA GLY A 268 32.83 -14.01 19.21
C GLY A 268 32.20 -12.72 18.71
N MET A 269 32.19 -11.69 19.58
CA MET A 269 31.67 -10.35 19.27
C MET A 269 32.66 -9.57 18.40
N LYS A 270 32.19 -9.03 17.27
CA LYS A 270 33.00 -8.24 16.34
C LYS A 270 32.30 -6.92 16.00
N GLY A 271 33.01 -5.81 16.21
CA GLY A 271 32.57 -4.48 15.81
C GLY A 271 32.37 -4.36 14.28
N LEU A 272 31.36 -3.59 13.89
CA LEU A 272 31.01 -3.30 12.50
C LEU A 272 31.69 -2.02 11.98
N GLY A 273 32.31 -1.24 12.87
CA GLY A 273 32.87 0.07 12.58
C GLY A 273 31.83 1.19 12.58
N LEU A 274 32.19 2.28 11.91
CA LEU A 274 31.45 3.53 11.80
C LEU A 274 31.25 3.90 10.32
N LEU A 275 30.38 4.88 10.07
CA LEU A 275 30.45 5.64 8.82
C LEU A 275 31.76 6.43 8.76
N ALA A 276 32.25 6.71 7.54
CA ALA A 276 33.61 7.23 7.32
C ALA A 276 33.89 8.61 7.94
N ASP A 277 32.85 9.35 8.31
CA ASP A 277 32.88 10.66 8.97
C ASP A 277 32.06 10.70 10.28
N GLY A 278 31.63 9.54 10.78
CA GLY A 278 30.85 9.36 12.00
C GLY A 278 31.67 9.15 13.28
N THR A 279 30.97 9.04 14.40
CA THR A 279 31.50 8.85 15.75
C THR A 279 30.81 7.75 16.57
N LEU A 280 29.61 7.30 16.18
CA LEU A 280 28.86 6.20 16.82
C LEU A 280 28.17 5.27 15.81
N SER A 281 27.86 4.05 16.24
CA SER A 281 26.93 3.15 15.56
C SER A 281 26.16 2.25 16.54
N GLU A 282 24.88 1.99 16.27
CA GLU A 282 24.00 1.12 17.06
C GLU A 282 23.17 0.22 16.13
N ALA A 283 23.32 -1.10 16.21
CA ALA A 283 22.52 -2.02 15.40
C ALA A 283 21.18 -2.36 16.07
N GLU A 284 20.10 -2.32 15.30
CA GLU A 284 18.72 -2.58 15.75
C GLU A 284 18.10 -3.81 15.06
N GLY A 285 18.50 -4.14 13.84
CA GLY A 285 17.93 -5.24 13.06
C GLY A 285 18.97 -6.07 12.30
N ILE A 286 18.64 -7.35 12.04
CA ILE A 286 19.46 -8.28 11.25
C ILE A 286 18.56 -9.11 10.31
N SER A 287 19.02 -9.41 9.10
CA SER A 287 18.29 -10.29 8.16
C SER A 287 18.25 -11.73 8.65
N ALA A 288 17.28 -12.52 8.16
CA ALA A 288 17.07 -13.91 8.59
C ALA A 288 18.32 -14.80 8.41
N ASN A 289 19.18 -14.48 7.46
CA ASN A 289 20.43 -15.18 7.15
C ASN A 289 21.70 -14.53 7.74
N GLY A 290 21.59 -13.48 8.55
CA GLY A 290 22.74 -12.80 9.15
C GLY A 290 23.62 -11.96 8.21
N ALA A 291 23.25 -11.83 6.92
CA ALA A 291 24.06 -11.13 5.92
C ALA A 291 24.01 -9.60 6.00
N VAL A 292 22.89 -9.07 6.50
CA VAL A 292 22.59 -7.64 6.54
C VAL A 292 22.30 -7.24 7.98
N VAL A 293 22.98 -6.21 8.47
CA VAL A 293 22.68 -5.55 9.75
C VAL A 293 22.25 -4.12 9.46
N VAL A 294 21.22 -3.63 10.15
CA VAL A 294 20.73 -2.25 10.05
C VAL A 294 20.65 -1.59 11.41
N GLY A 295 20.68 -0.26 11.43
CA GLY A 295 20.64 0.51 12.67
C GLY A 295 20.74 2.01 12.46
N VAL A 296 21.23 2.70 13.47
CA VAL A 296 21.56 4.14 13.44
C VAL A 296 23.05 4.36 13.59
N ALA A 297 23.57 5.37 12.88
CA ALA A 297 24.91 5.91 13.03
C ALA A 297 24.83 7.44 12.92
N ASP A 298 25.94 8.15 13.10
CA ASP A 298 26.03 9.57 12.77
C ASP A 298 27.03 9.85 11.64
N THR A 299 26.93 11.05 11.09
CA THR A 299 27.91 11.66 10.16
C THR A 299 28.45 12.97 10.73
N ALA A 300 29.36 13.65 10.02
CA ALA A 300 30.08 14.81 10.51
C ALA A 300 29.14 15.90 11.08
N GLY A 301 29.32 16.20 12.36
CA GLY A 301 28.46 17.12 13.12
C GLY A 301 27.35 16.45 13.92
N SER A 302 27.43 15.12 14.12
CA SER A 302 26.47 14.31 14.87
C SER A 302 25.05 14.33 14.29
N VAL A 303 24.97 14.30 12.95
CA VAL A 303 23.71 14.16 12.22
C VAL A 303 23.38 12.67 12.14
N LEU A 304 22.32 12.23 12.83
CA LEU A 304 21.88 10.84 12.81
C LEU A 304 21.42 10.41 11.41
N THR A 305 21.83 9.22 10.99
CA THR A 305 21.37 8.57 9.77
C THR A 305 21.22 7.06 9.96
N GLY A 306 20.27 6.47 9.25
CA GLY A 306 20.18 5.01 9.17
C GLY A 306 21.39 4.43 8.43
N PHE A 307 21.90 3.30 8.89
CA PHE A 307 22.90 2.52 8.16
C PHE A 307 22.35 1.16 7.71
N ARG A 308 22.97 0.64 6.64
CA ARG A 308 22.93 -0.77 6.24
C ARG A 308 24.37 -1.27 6.16
N TRP A 309 24.66 -2.39 6.80
CA TRP A 309 25.98 -3.02 6.82
C TRP A 309 25.92 -4.39 6.12
N THR A 310 26.97 -4.69 5.34
CA THR A 310 27.24 -6.05 4.86
C THR A 310 28.72 -6.39 5.01
N SER A 311 29.06 -7.67 4.98
CA SER A 311 30.46 -8.13 4.96
C SER A 311 31.22 -7.81 3.68
N GLU A 312 30.53 -7.38 2.60
CA GLU A 312 31.14 -7.00 1.32
C GLU A 312 31.38 -5.49 1.23
N THR A 313 30.37 -4.68 1.58
CA THR A 313 30.41 -3.21 1.44
C THR A 313 30.82 -2.47 2.71
N GLY A 314 30.86 -3.13 3.87
CA GLY A 314 31.06 -2.48 5.16
C GLY A 314 29.82 -1.71 5.60
N MET A 315 29.99 -0.66 6.42
CA MET A 315 28.89 0.20 6.85
C MET A 315 28.63 1.31 5.83
N GLN A 316 27.37 1.42 5.38
CA GLN A 316 26.92 2.43 4.43
C GLN A 316 25.70 3.16 4.98
N SER A 317 25.56 4.46 4.72
CA SER A 317 24.29 5.14 5.00
C SER A 317 23.20 4.60 4.09
N LEU A 318 21.92 4.67 4.51
CA LEU A 318 20.82 4.23 3.65
C LEU A 318 20.79 4.98 2.32
N ILE A 319 21.16 6.27 2.30
CA ILE A 319 21.22 7.06 1.07
C ILE A 319 22.29 6.48 0.12
N GLN A 320 23.48 6.13 0.62
CA GLN A 320 24.52 5.51 -0.21
C GLN A 320 24.08 4.13 -0.72
N TRP A 321 23.50 3.27 0.14
CA TRP A 321 22.99 1.96 -0.27
C TRP A 321 21.91 2.06 -1.37
N LEU A 322 21.00 3.02 -1.26
CA LEU A 322 19.98 3.28 -2.28
C LEU A 322 20.62 3.74 -3.60
N GLN A 323 21.64 4.61 -3.53
CA GLN A 323 22.37 5.10 -4.72
C GLN A 323 23.28 4.07 -5.38
N ASP A 324 23.80 3.09 -4.62
CA ASP A 324 24.55 1.96 -5.16
C ASP A 324 23.64 0.96 -5.91
N ASN A 325 22.36 0.89 -5.54
CA ASN A 325 21.36 0.04 -6.20
C ASN A 325 20.64 0.75 -7.36
N ASP A 326 20.47 2.07 -7.29
CA ASP A 326 20.02 2.93 -8.38
C ASP A 326 20.79 4.27 -8.38
N PRO A 327 21.80 4.44 -9.25
CA PRO A 327 22.57 5.67 -9.36
C PRO A 327 21.78 6.90 -9.82
N THR A 328 20.50 6.77 -10.19
CA THR A 328 19.60 7.89 -10.47
C THR A 328 18.82 8.35 -9.24
N TYR A 329 18.83 7.57 -8.16
CA TYR A 329 18.14 7.89 -6.92
C TYR A 329 18.70 9.16 -6.28
N THR A 330 17.81 10.12 -6.03
CA THR A 330 18.11 11.34 -5.29
C THR A 330 17.04 11.59 -4.23
N LEU A 331 17.45 11.54 -2.97
CA LEU A 331 16.58 11.96 -1.87
C LEU A 331 16.33 13.47 -1.99
N LEU A 332 15.06 13.88 -1.96
CA LEU A 332 14.67 15.29 -2.13
C LEU A 332 15.32 16.18 -1.07
N SER A 333 15.76 17.38 -1.46
CA SER A 333 16.42 18.32 -0.54
C SER A 333 15.50 18.68 0.64
N GLY A 334 16.01 18.53 1.87
CA GLY A 334 15.23 18.69 3.10
C GLY A 334 14.60 17.41 3.64
N ASN A 335 14.76 16.27 2.95
CA ASN A 335 14.39 14.95 3.45
C ASN A 335 15.61 14.19 3.99
N THR A 336 15.43 13.41 5.04
CA THR A 336 16.48 12.59 5.68
C THR A 336 15.96 11.23 6.13
N LEU A 337 16.86 10.24 6.24
CA LEU A 337 16.60 8.90 6.78
C LEU A 337 17.46 8.75 8.05
N ASN A 338 16.86 8.95 9.22
CA ASN A 338 17.57 9.24 10.48
C ASN A 338 17.98 7.99 11.25
N SER A 339 17.20 6.90 11.15
CA SER A 339 17.55 5.58 11.69
C SER A 339 16.92 4.46 10.87
N ALA A 340 17.51 3.27 10.90
CA ALA A 340 16.83 2.01 10.57
C ALA A 340 16.56 1.25 11.88
N THR A 341 15.37 0.67 12.02
CA THR A 341 14.91 -0.01 13.25
C THR A 341 14.59 -1.49 13.01
N ALA A 342 14.28 -1.88 11.77
CA ALA A 342 14.05 -3.26 11.38
C ALA A 342 14.43 -3.49 9.91
N VAL A 343 14.61 -4.76 9.54
CA VAL A 343 14.93 -5.21 8.18
C VAL A 343 14.15 -6.50 7.87
N SER A 344 13.78 -6.72 6.61
CA SER A 344 13.16 -7.96 6.15
C SER A 344 14.08 -9.18 6.28
N SER A 345 13.46 -10.37 6.28
CA SER A 345 14.13 -11.66 6.27
C SER A 345 15.17 -11.78 5.13
N ASP A 346 14.90 -11.18 3.97
CA ASP A 346 15.77 -11.19 2.79
C ASP A 346 16.83 -10.06 2.76
N GLY A 347 16.80 -9.12 3.71
CA GLY A 347 17.78 -8.03 3.80
C GLY A 347 17.62 -6.90 2.79
N ASN A 348 16.54 -6.88 1.99
CA ASN A 348 16.30 -5.90 0.93
C ASN A 348 15.34 -4.76 1.31
N THR A 349 14.50 -4.95 2.33
CA THR A 349 13.56 -3.95 2.85
C THR A 349 14.01 -3.47 4.22
N VAL A 350 14.14 -2.17 4.40
CA VAL A 350 14.56 -1.51 5.64
C VAL A 350 13.44 -0.61 6.14
N PHE A 351 13.06 -0.78 7.40
CA PHE A 351 12.07 0.04 8.10
C PHE A 351 12.80 1.00 9.05
N GLY A 352 12.30 2.23 9.22
CA GLY A 352 12.98 3.22 10.07
C GLY A 352 12.24 4.53 10.27
N MET A 353 12.91 5.52 10.87
CA MET A 353 12.40 6.88 11.12
C MET A 353 13.22 7.93 10.38
N GLY A 354 12.56 8.92 9.80
CA GLY A 354 13.22 9.99 9.03
C GLY A 354 12.43 11.29 9.00
N THR A 355 13.11 12.41 8.78
CA THR A 355 12.47 13.71 8.59
C THR A 355 12.10 13.82 7.12
N LEU A 356 10.86 13.48 6.76
CA LEU A 356 10.40 13.40 5.38
C LEU A 356 9.28 14.41 5.12
N ASN A 357 9.43 15.23 4.08
CA ASN A 357 8.55 16.35 3.73
C ASN A 357 8.33 17.32 4.91
N GLY A 358 9.41 17.59 5.67
CA GLY A 358 9.41 18.49 6.81
C GLY A 358 8.71 17.95 8.08
N ARG A 359 8.54 16.63 8.20
CA ARG A 359 7.96 15.97 9.39
C ARG A 359 8.75 14.73 9.75
N ASP A 360 8.98 14.51 11.04
CA ASP A 360 9.50 13.23 11.53
C ASP A 360 8.40 12.17 11.44
N GLN A 361 8.63 11.14 10.64
CA GLN A 361 7.69 10.06 10.39
C GLN A 361 8.44 8.76 10.04
N PRO A 362 7.77 7.60 10.14
CA PRO A 362 8.33 6.35 9.65
C PRO A 362 8.66 6.42 8.16
N PHE A 363 9.50 5.49 7.71
CA PHE A 363 9.66 5.17 6.30
C PHE A 363 9.88 3.67 6.13
N VAL A 364 9.73 3.22 4.89
CA VAL A 364 10.30 1.97 4.40
C VAL A 364 11.13 2.30 3.17
N ALA A 365 12.30 1.68 3.05
CA ALA A 365 13.22 1.83 1.94
C ALA A 365 13.57 0.44 1.39
N ARG A 366 13.54 0.25 0.06
CA ARG A 366 13.74 -1.06 -0.57
C ARG A 366 14.70 -1.01 -1.74
N SER A 367 15.42 -2.10 -1.96
CA SER A 367 16.15 -2.38 -3.20
C SER A 367 15.65 -3.68 -3.83
N TYR A 368 15.38 -3.69 -5.14
CA TYR A 368 14.94 -4.90 -5.87
C TYR A 368 16.11 -5.80 -6.32
N GLY A 369 17.17 -5.82 -5.51
CA GLY A 369 18.43 -6.51 -5.77
C GLY A 369 18.45 -7.98 -5.35
N ALA A 370 19.62 -8.61 -5.55
CA ALA A 370 19.83 -9.98 -5.10
C ALA A 370 20.05 -10.04 -3.57
N VAL A 371 19.42 -11.03 -2.93
CA VAL A 371 19.56 -11.30 -1.49
C VAL A 371 21.03 -11.43 -1.10
N SER A 372 21.47 -10.58 -0.17
CA SER A 372 22.84 -10.59 0.35
C SER A 372 23.11 -11.91 1.10
N VAL A 373 24.28 -12.51 0.93
CA VAL A 373 24.65 -13.82 1.52
C VAL A 373 25.69 -13.60 2.62
N PRO A 374 25.59 -14.26 3.79
CA PRO A 374 26.62 -14.12 4.82
C PRO A 374 27.94 -14.71 4.31
N VAL A 375 29.04 -13.95 4.42
CA VAL A 375 30.37 -14.49 4.09
C VAL A 375 30.76 -15.51 5.16
N VAL A 376 30.53 -16.79 4.85
CA VAL A 376 30.97 -17.92 5.66
C VAL A 376 32.50 -17.93 5.68
N THR A 377 33.07 -17.31 6.71
CA THR A 377 34.49 -17.41 7.05
C THR A 377 34.77 -18.79 7.61
N THR A 378 34.76 -19.80 6.73
CA THR A 378 35.48 -21.04 7.03
C THR A 378 36.91 -20.64 7.38
N PRO A 379 37.41 -20.97 8.59
CA PRO A 379 38.80 -20.70 8.90
C PRO A 379 39.66 -21.44 7.86
N PRO A 380 40.76 -20.86 7.37
CA PRO A 380 41.60 -21.52 6.39
C PRO A 380 41.97 -22.89 6.95
N VAL A 381 41.65 -23.96 6.21
CA VAL A 381 41.82 -25.32 6.71
C VAL A 381 43.31 -25.58 6.89
N VAL A 382 43.78 -25.38 8.11
CA VAL A 382 45.13 -25.75 8.54
C VAL A 382 45.16 -27.27 8.63
N THR A 383 45.30 -27.91 7.47
CA THR A 383 45.77 -29.29 7.42
C THR A 383 47.09 -29.34 8.18
N PRO A 384 47.17 -30.05 9.32
CA PRO A 384 48.44 -30.16 10.03
C PRO A 384 49.46 -30.79 9.08
N PRO A 385 50.70 -30.29 9.03
CA PRO A 385 51.67 -30.71 8.03
C PRO A 385 51.84 -32.24 8.10
N VAL A 386 51.56 -32.91 6.99
CA VAL A 386 51.60 -34.37 6.91
C VAL A 386 53.05 -34.82 7.04
N VAL A 387 53.44 -35.20 8.26
CA VAL A 387 54.74 -35.80 8.54
C VAL A 387 54.75 -37.22 7.97
N THR A 388 55.08 -37.34 6.68
CA THR A 388 55.39 -38.63 6.07
C THR A 388 56.63 -39.21 6.75
N PRO A 389 56.54 -40.39 7.39
CA PRO A 389 57.72 -41.02 7.98
C PRO A 389 58.73 -41.39 6.88
N PRO A 390 60.03 -41.26 7.13
CA PRO A 390 61.05 -41.46 6.10
C PRO A 390 61.05 -42.90 5.58
N VAL A 391 60.87 -43.05 4.26
CA VAL A 391 60.90 -44.35 3.59
C VAL A 391 62.34 -44.87 3.55
N VAL A 392 62.62 -45.90 4.35
CA VAL A 392 63.93 -46.58 4.36
C VAL A 392 64.00 -47.57 3.19
N THR A 393 64.62 -47.16 2.10
CA THR A 393 64.98 -48.07 0.99
C THR A 393 66.26 -48.86 1.33
N PRO A 394 66.28 -50.20 1.15
CA PRO A 394 67.50 -50.99 1.32
C PRO A 394 68.59 -50.62 0.29
N PRO A 395 69.88 -50.69 0.65
CA PRO A 395 70.97 -50.29 -0.24
C PRO A 395 71.17 -51.27 -1.40
N VAL A 396 71.18 -50.75 -2.63
CA VAL A 396 71.64 -51.49 -3.81
C VAL A 396 73.13 -51.26 -3.99
N VAL A 397 73.91 -52.33 -4.12
CA VAL A 397 75.37 -52.29 -4.26
C VAL A 397 75.78 -52.40 -5.73
N THR A 398 76.60 -51.47 -6.21
CA THR A 398 77.31 -51.57 -7.50
C THR A 398 78.80 -51.21 -7.36
N PRO A 399 79.71 -51.76 -8.19
CA PRO A 399 81.16 -51.71 -7.93
C PRO A 399 81.85 -50.41 -8.39
N PRO A 400 83.07 -50.11 -7.89
CA PRO A 400 83.75 -48.83 -8.13
C PRO A 400 84.59 -48.78 -9.43
N VAL A 401 84.75 -47.57 -9.97
CA VAL A 401 85.74 -47.19 -11.02
C VAL A 401 86.39 -45.85 -10.62
N VAL A 402 87.64 -45.59 -11.04
CA VAL A 402 88.57 -44.68 -10.36
C VAL A 402 89.21 -43.63 -11.31
N THR A 403 89.15 -42.34 -10.90
CA THR A 403 90.00 -41.12 -11.15
C THR A 403 91.11 -41.13 -12.23
N PRO A 404 91.52 -39.99 -12.90
CA PRO A 404 92.03 -38.78 -12.21
C PRO A 404 91.85 -37.41 -13.01
N PRO A 405 92.65 -36.30 -12.90
CA PRO A 405 92.10 -34.98 -12.51
C PRO A 405 92.66 -33.70 -13.24
N VAL A 406 92.45 -32.49 -12.66
CA VAL A 406 93.11 -31.16 -12.89
C VAL A 406 92.86 -30.47 -14.27
N VAL A 407 92.99 -29.14 -14.54
CA VAL A 407 93.50 -27.91 -13.85
C VAL A 407 92.68 -26.64 -14.27
N THR A 408 92.71 -25.55 -13.48
CA THR A 408 92.27 -24.17 -13.84
C THR A 408 93.45 -23.22 -14.15
N PRO A 409 93.29 -22.23 -15.07
CA PRO A 409 93.54 -20.81 -14.76
C PRO A 409 92.71 -19.82 -15.66
N PRO A 410 92.96 -18.49 -15.71
CA PRO A 410 92.73 -17.49 -14.66
C PRO A 410 91.87 -16.27 -15.13
N VAL A 411 91.67 -15.26 -14.27
CA VAL A 411 90.85 -14.04 -14.51
C VAL A 411 91.65 -12.87 -15.12
N VAL A 412 91.04 -12.11 -16.05
CA VAL A 412 91.49 -10.76 -16.48
C VAL A 412 90.29 -9.85 -16.85
N THR A 413 90.35 -8.56 -16.52
CA THR A 413 89.41 -7.50 -16.97
C THR A 413 90.16 -6.19 -17.26
N PRO A 414 90.02 -5.61 -18.47
CA PRO A 414 89.75 -4.15 -18.63
C PRO A 414 88.98 -3.83 -19.95
N PRO A 415 88.76 -2.56 -20.36
CA PRO A 415 88.45 -1.30 -19.63
C PRO A 415 87.16 -0.60 -20.16
N VAL A 416 86.92 0.65 -19.76
CA VAL A 416 85.92 1.60 -20.33
C VAL A 416 86.64 2.77 -21.01
N VAL A 417 86.12 3.31 -22.12
CA VAL A 417 86.32 4.68 -22.66
C VAL A 417 85.29 4.96 -23.80
N THR A 418 85.09 6.23 -24.19
CA THR A 418 83.90 6.74 -24.93
C THR A 418 84.17 7.34 -26.33
N ASP A 419 83.07 7.65 -27.05
CA ASP A 419 82.91 8.72 -28.08
C ASP A 419 83.58 8.58 -29.47
N PRO A 420 83.20 9.36 -30.53
CA PRO A 420 81.97 10.17 -30.75
C PRO A 420 81.32 10.08 -32.19
N SER A 421 80.23 10.86 -32.38
CA SER A 421 79.86 11.66 -33.59
C SER A 421 79.03 11.09 -34.78
N THR A 422 78.28 12.03 -35.37
CA THR A 422 77.31 12.03 -36.50
C THR A 422 77.97 12.52 -37.83
N PRO A 423 77.29 12.77 -38.99
CA PRO A 423 75.85 12.79 -39.37
C PRO A 423 75.57 11.86 -40.60
N SER A 424 74.71 12.05 -41.62
CA SER A 424 73.82 13.13 -42.14
C SER A 424 72.80 12.54 -43.17
N THR A 425 71.80 13.20 -43.80
CA THR A 425 70.87 14.34 -43.53
C THR A 425 69.87 14.49 -44.71
N GLY A 426 68.56 14.67 -44.47
CA GLY A 426 67.59 15.22 -45.45
C GLY A 426 66.33 14.35 -45.72
N GLY A 427 65.11 14.91 -45.89
CA GLY A 427 64.73 16.33 -45.88
C GLY A 427 63.23 16.63 -45.66
N THR A 428 62.96 17.88 -45.28
CA THR A 428 61.70 18.58 -44.89
C THR A 428 60.94 19.16 -46.12
N PRO A 429 59.91 20.06 -46.05
CA PRO A 429 59.28 20.84 -44.94
C PRO A 429 57.70 20.71 -44.91
N THR A 430 56.83 21.51 -44.24
CA THR A 430 56.84 22.89 -43.65
C THR A 430 55.91 23.09 -42.43
N THR A 431 56.37 23.85 -41.41
CA THR A 431 55.66 24.84 -40.53
C THR A 431 54.30 24.53 -39.84
N GLY A 432 54.05 24.88 -38.56
CA GLY A 432 54.91 25.44 -37.50
C GLY A 432 54.16 26.20 -36.38
N GLY A 433 54.74 26.28 -35.15
CA GLY A 433 54.28 27.06 -33.96
C GLY A 433 53.22 26.33 -33.09
N ALA A 434 53.46 25.93 -31.83
CA ALA A 434 53.83 26.67 -30.58
C ALA A 434 52.71 27.63 -30.11
N GLY A 435 52.29 27.76 -28.84
CA GLY A 435 52.78 27.46 -27.47
C GLY A 435 52.08 28.50 -26.55
N ASP A 436 51.95 28.47 -25.22
CA ASP A 436 52.55 27.72 -24.10
C ASP A 436 51.52 27.61 -22.94
N THR A 437 51.92 27.59 -21.65
CA THR A 437 51.17 26.99 -20.51
C THR A 437 51.09 27.82 -19.22
N SER A 438 50.12 27.47 -18.35
CA SER A 438 50.03 27.75 -16.89
C SER A 438 49.66 29.18 -16.38
N GLY A 439 49.05 29.28 -15.17
CA GLY A 439 48.91 30.55 -14.42
C GLY A 439 47.65 30.75 -13.54
N ASN A 440 47.77 30.56 -12.23
CA ASN A 440 46.76 30.68 -11.15
C ASN A 440 45.90 32.00 -11.03
N THR A 441 44.58 31.85 -10.79
CA THR A 441 43.71 32.52 -9.74
C THR A 441 43.60 34.07 -9.61
N PRO A 442 42.62 34.67 -8.86
CA PRO A 442 41.26 34.25 -8.43
C PRO A 442 40.15 35.37 -8.56
N VAL A 443 38.95 35.12 -7.98
CA VAL A 443 37.95 36.09 -7.40
C VAL A 443 36.77 36.63 -8.28
N THR A 444 35.55 36.55 -7.70
CA THR A 444 34.25 37.26 -7.98
C THR A 444 33.54 37.22 -9.34
N GLY A 445 32.29 36.74 -9.33
CA GLY A 445 31.13 37.67 -9.30
C GLY A 445 30.14 37.72 -10.49
N GLY A 446 28.83 37.59 -10.20
CA GLY A 446 27.78 38.39 -10.87
C GLY A 446 26.85 37.73 -11.90
N ALA A 447 25.62 37.43 -11.44
CA ALA A 447 24.30 37.34 -12.10
C ALA A 447 24.04 37.80 -13.56
N GLY A 448 22.97 37.24 -14.15
CA GLY A 448 22.32 37.63 -15.43
C GLY A 448 22.21 36.43 -16.39
N ASP A 449 21.08 35.73 -16.65
CA ASP A 449 19.64 36.05 -16.81
C ASP A 449 19.19 36.30 -18.28
N THR A 450 17.92 35.99 -18.58
CA THR A 450 17.13 36.27 -19.80
C THR A 450 17.37 35.46 -21.10
N SER A 451 16.51 34.44 -21.29
CA SER A 451 15.62 34.20 -22.46
C SER A 451 16.11 34.30 -23.92
N GLY A 452 15.74 33.31 -24.76
CA GLY A 452 15.87 33.41 -26.24
C GLY A 452 15.21 32.31 -27.08
N THR A 453 13.92 32.45 -27.40
CA THR A 453 13.18 31.70 -28.46
C THR A 453 13.69 32.04 -29.87
N ALA A 454 13.58 31.23 -30.94
CA ALA A 454 13.14 29.82 -31.07
C ALA A 454 13.76 29.12 -32.33
N PRO A 455 13.01 28.61 -33.34
CA PRO A 455 13.00 27.18 -33.64
C PRO A 455 13.77 26.74 -34.90
N VAL A 456 14.11 25.44 -34.97
CA VAL A 456 14.58 24.78 -36.20
C VAL A 456 13.82 23.47 -36.41
N THR A 457 13.30 23.25 -37.62
CA THR A 457 12.61 22.02 -38.03
C THR A 457 13.60 20.94 -38.50
N GLY A 458 13.49 19.73 -37.97
CA GLY A 458 14.17 18.54 -38.48
C GLY A 458 13.35 17.29 -38.19
N GLY A 459 12.80 16.65 -39.23
CA GLY A 459 12.06 15.39 -39.10
C GLY A 459 12.98 14.18 -39.28
N GLY A 460 12.83 13.17 -38.43
CA GLY A 460 13.61 11.94 -38.51
C GLY A 460 13.07 10.82 -37.62
N THR A 461 12.42 9.84 -38.27
CA THR A 461 12.03 8.50 -37.76
C THR A 461 11.25 8.41 -36.45
N ASP A 462 10.03 7.88 -36.52
CA ASP A 462 9.29 7.42 -35.34
C ASP A 462 10.08 6.33 -34.59
N GLN A 463 10.62 6.70 -33.42
CA GLN A 463 10.69 5.79 -32.30
C GLN A 463 9.38 5.96 -31.52
N ILE A 464 8.68 4.86 -31.24
CA ILE A 464 7.60 4.87 -30.25
C ILE A 464 8.26 4.93 -28.88
N THR A 465 8.66 6.13 -28.47
CA THR A 465 9.01 6.40 -27.09
C THR A 465 7.73 6.29 -26.26
N THR A 466 7.57 5.18 -25.56
CA THR A 466 6.69 5.13 -24.38
C THR A 466 7.05 6.34 -23.51
N PRO A 467 6.11 7.23 -23.19
CA PRO A 467 6.43 8.46 -22.47
C PRO A 467 6.94 8.09 -21.08
N THR A 468 8.24 8.29 -20.85
CA THR A 468 8.85 8.09 -19.54
C THR A 468 8.11 8.96 -18.53
N PRO A 469 7.49 8.39 -17.48
CA PRO A 469 6.72 9.20 -16.54
C PRO A 469 7.65 10.24 -15.89
N PRO A 470 7.25 11.53 -15.80
CA PRO A 470 8.06 12.53 -15.13
C PRO A 470 8.19 12.15 -13.65
N THR A 471 9.39 12.28 -13.09
CA THR A 471 9.63 11.86 -11.70
C THR A 471 8.81 12.69 -10.70
N GLY A 472 8.12 11.97 -9.82
CA GLY A 472 7.42 12.52 -8.67
C GLY A 472 7.56 11.59 -7.49
N VAL A 473 7.12 12.04 -6.31
CA VAL A 473 6.90 11.18 -5.14
C VAL A 473 5.43 11.30 -4.78
N ILE A 474 4.72 10.18 -4.76
CA ILE A 474 3.33 10.10 -4.30
C ILE A 474 3.33 9.45 -2.92
N GLY A 475 2.60 10.02 -1.96
CA GLY A 475 2.34 9.33 -0.70
C GLY A 475 1.40 8.16 -0.97
N LEU A 476 1.59 7.02 -0.29
CA LEU A 476 0.80 5.84 -0.64
C LEU A 476 -0.70 6.08 -0.47
N MET A 477 -1.13 6.78 0.60
CA MET A 477 -2.56 7.04 0.78
C MET A 477 -3.09 7.94 -0.35
N ASP A 478 -2.29 8.89 -0.82
CA ASP A 478 -2.64 9.75 -1.96
C ASP A 478 -2.76 8.95 -3.28
N LEU A 479 -1.96 7.89 -3.46
CA LEU A 479 -2.11 6.94 -4.57
C LEU A 479 -3.36 6.04 -4.37
N GLY A 480 -3.46 5.40 -3.21
CA GLY A 480 -4.53 4.47 -2.84
C GLY A 480 -5.91 5.10 -2.86
N ASP A 481 -6.06 6.32 -2.33
CA ASP A 481 -7.30 7.11 -2.40
C ASP A 481 -7.65 7.45 -3.85
N SER A 482 -6.68 7.85 -4.67
CA SER A 482 -6.92 8.15 -6.09
C SER A 482 -7.34 6.91 -6.90
N LEU A 483 -6.78 5.73 -6.60
CA LEU A 483 -7.22 4.47 -7.19
C LEU A 483 -8.59 4.07 -6.63
N HIS A 484 -8.83 4.22 -5.34
CA HIS A 484 -10.10 3.89 -4.70
C HIS A 484 -11.25 4.78 -5.20
N ASN A 485 -11.01 6.03 -5.58
CA ASN A 485 -12.00 6.87 -6.25
C ASN A 485 -12.59 6.20 -7.50
N ALA A 486 -11.77 5.46 -8.27
CA ALA A 486 -12.21 4.73 -9.46
C ALA A 486 -13.17 3.56 -9.15
N SER A 487 -13.28 3.13 -7.89
CA SER A 487 -14.36 2.23 -7.48
C SER A 487 -15.74 2.87 -7.72
N LEU A 488 -15.90 4.15 -7.38
CA LEU A 488 -17.19 4.87 -7.38
C LEU A 488 -17.70 5.25 -8.77
N TYR A 489 -16.84 5.21 -9.80
CA TYR A 489 -17.16 5.71 -11.14
C TYR A 489 -18.42 5.04 -11.76
N ALA A 490 -18.51 3.71 -11.68
CA ALA A 490 -19.65 2.98 -12.26
C ALA A 490 -20.93 3.09 -11.41
N GLU A 491 -20.84 3.12 -10.07
CA GLU A 491 -22.00 3.37 -9.18
C GLU A 491 -22.60 4.76 -9.47
N ALA A 492 -21.75 5.78 -9.63
CA ALA A 492 -22.18 7.14 -9.95
C ALA A 492 -22.84 7.28 -11.35
N MET A 493 -22.55 6.37 -12.29
CA MET A 493 -23.25 6.26 -13.58
C MET A 493 -24.55 5.43 -13.47
N GLN A 494 -24.60 4.40 -12.62
CA GLN A 494 -25.78 3.54 -12.46
C GLN A 494 -27.00 4.27 -11.93
N ASN A 495 -26.82 5.14 -10.92
CA ASN A 495 -27.91 5.93 -10.32
C ASN A 495 -28.71 6.74 -11.37
N GLN A 496 -28.04 7.18 -12.44
CA GLN A 496 -28.62 7.95 -13.54
C GLN A 496 -29.58 7.09 -14.38
N LEU A 497 -29.14 5.87 -14.73
CA LEU A 497 -29.94 4.92 -15.48
C LEU A 497 -31.13 4.41 -14.66
N GLN A 498 -30.97 4.26 -13.34
CA GLN A 498 -32.08 3.94 -12.43
C GLN A 498 -33.16 5.04 -12.47
N GLY A 499 -32.77 6.32 -12.36
CA GLY A 499 -33.69 7.45 -12.48
C GLY A 499 -34.40 7.54 -13.84
N PHE A 500 -33.71 7.15 -14.93
CA PHE A 500 -34.34 7.06 -16.25
C PHE A 500 -35.44 5.98 -16.29
N VAL A 501 -35.14 4.77 -15.83
CA VAL A 501 -36.11 3.66 -15.86
C VAL A 501 -37.22 3.78 -14.83
N GLN A 502 -36.97 4.36 -13.65
CA GLN A 502 -38.01 4.59 -12.64
C GLN A 502 -38.91 5.77 -13.02
N ASP A 503 -38.35 6.96 -13.27
CA ASP A 503 -39.09 8.21 -13.20
C ASP A 503 -39.17 9.00 -14.52
N GLN A 504 -38.14 9.01 -15.37
CA GLN A 504 -38.17 9.78 -16.63
C GLN A 504 -38.94 9.11 -17.77
N LEU A 505 -38.94 7.77 -17.88
CA LEU A 505 -39.72 7.03 -18.87
C LEU A 505 -41.23 7.08 -18.56
N THR A 506 -41.85 8.22 -18.86
CA THR A 506 -43.26 8.51 -18.59
C THR A 506 -43.85 9.52 -19.58
N CYS A 507 -45.17 9.52 -19.73
CA CYS A 507 -45.89 10.46 -20.59
C CYS A 507 -47.29 10.71 -20.01
N THR A 508 -47.71 11.97 -19.85
CA THR A 508 -48.83 12.31 -18.95
C THR A 508 -50.05 12.94 -19.64
N ALA A 509 -49.92 13.38 -20.88
CA ALA A 509 -50.95 14.11 -21.62
C ALA A 509 -51.23 13.44 -22.96
N PHE A 510 -52.39 12.79 -23.06
CA PHE A 510 -52.86 12.08 -24.25
C PHE A 510 -54.11 12.75 -24.79
N ASP A 511 -54.30 12.70 -26.10
CA ASP A 511 -55.47 13.23 -26.79
C ASP A 511 -56.59 12.16 -26.95
N ALA A 512 -57.45 12.29 -27.97
CA ALA A 512 -58.45 11.29 -28.35
C ALA A 512 -57.91 10.15 -29.24
N ARG A 513 -56.80 10.33 -29.98
CA ARG A 513 -56.10 9.28 -30.75
C ARG A 513 -55.21 8.40 -29.87
N GLY A 514 -54.80 8.92 -28.71
CA GLY A 514 -54.05 8.17 -27.70
C GLY A 514 -52.54 8.26 -27.86
N ILE A 515 -52.02 9.22 -28.62
CA ILE A 515 -50.58 9.51 -28.70
C ILE A 515 -50.22 10.53 -27.62
N CYS A 516 -49.02 10.40 -27.03
CA CYS A 516 -48.40 11.37 -26.15
C CYS A 516 -46.91 11.50 -26.51
N VAL A 517 -46.40 12.72 -26.59
CA VAL A 517 -44.97 13.03 -26.66
C VAL A 517 -44.63 13.87 -25.43
N SER A 518 -43.57 13.50 -24.71
CA SER A 518 -43.08 14.23 -23.54
C SER A 518 -41.62 14.59 -23.71
N MET A 519 -41.29 15.87 -23.54
CA MET A 519 -39.92 16.35 -23.42
C MET A 519 -39.60 16.59 -21.95
N SER A 520 -38.40 16.22 -21.50
CA SER A 520 -37.92 16.47 -20.14
C SER A 520 -36.56 17.17 -20.14
N ALA A 521 -36.32 17.94 -19.09
CA ALA A 521 -35.00 18.40 -18.68
C ALA A 521 -34.82 18.05 -17.21
N GLN A 522 -33.81 17.24 -16.89
CA GLN A 522 -33.47 16.87 -15.52
C GLN A 522 -32.10 17.44 -15.17
N VAL A 523 -32.02 18.08 -13.99
CA VAL A 523 -30.78 18.50 -13.35
C VAL A 523 -30.67 17.76 -12.03
N THR A 524 -29.55 17.08 -11.82
CA THR A 524 -29.24 16.39 -10.57
C THR A 524 -27.99 16.99 -9.96
N HIS A 525 -28.13 17.62 -8.80
CA HIS A 525 -27.02 18.07 -7.97
C HIS A 525 -26.64 16.96 -6.98
N ASN A 526 -25.38 16.53 -7.01
CA ASN A 526 -24.86 15.49 -6.13
C ASN A 526 -24.04 16.13 -5.00
N SER A 527 -24.20 15.65 -3.77
CA SER A 527 -23.45 16.12 -2.60
C SER A 527 -22.96 14.96 -1.72
N GLY A 528 -21.74 15.07 -1.20
CA GLY A 528 -21.03 13.99 -0.49
C GLY A 528 -19.69 13.66 -1.14
N THR A 529 -19.33 12.38 -1.20
CA THR A 529 -18.10 11.85 -1.83
C THR A 529 -18.10 12.01 -3.36
N VAL A 530 -19.28 11.85 -3.98
CA VAL A 530 -19.53 12.21 -5.37
C VAL A 530 -20.32 13.53 -5.38
N GLN A 531 -19.83 14.50 -6.13
CA GLN A 531 -20.29 15.87 -6.17
C GLN A 531 -20.54 16.33 -7.62
N GLY A 532 -21.29 17.42 -7.76
CA GLY A 532 -21.44 18.14 -9.03
C GLY A 532 -22.71 17.79 -9.80
N ASP A 533 -22.86 18.45 -10.93
CA ASP A 533 -24.14 18.61 -11.62
C ASP A 533 -24.22 17.75 -12.90
N ASN A 534 -25.23 16.90 -12.98
CA ASN A 534 -25.60 16.21 -14.21
C ASN A 534 -26.81 16.89 -14.84
N THR A 535 -26.81 17.06 -16.17
CA THR A 535 -27.92 17.68 -16.91
C THR A 535 -28.29 16.84 -18.12
N TYR A 536 -29.57 16.44 -18.19
CA TYR A 536 -30.08 15.57 -19.23
C TYR A 536 -31.26 16.19 -19.97
N GLY A 537 -31.25 16.09 -21.30
CA GLY A 537 -32.44 16.26 -22.13
C GLY A 537 -33.06 14.90 -22.45
N GLY A 538 -34.36 14.75 -22.18
CA GLY A 538 -35.11 13.52 -22.47
C GLY A 538 -36.26 13.75 -23.46
N LEU A 539 -36.56 12.72 -24.24
CA LEU A 539 -37.69 12.66 -25.17
C LEU A 539 -38.36 11.28 -25.06
N THR A 540 -39.62 11.25 -24.66
CA THR A 540 -40.44 10.04 -24.55
C THR A 540 -41.65 10.12 -25.48
N VAL A 541 -41.94 9.05 -26.21
CA VAL A 541 -43.13 8.89 -27.06
C VAL A 541 -43.90 7.67 -26.57
N ALA A 542 -45.18 7.87 -26.24
CA ALA A 542 -46.04 6.82 -25.69
C ALA A 542 -47.39 6.75 -26.41
N TYR A 543 -47.93 5.53 -26.46
CA TYR A 543 -49.24 5.23 -27.01
C TYR A 543 -50.13 4.55 -25.96
N ARG A 544 -51.37 5.02 -25.86
CA ARG A 544 -52.41 4.47 -24.99
C ARG A 544 -53.13 3.32 -25.70
N LEU A 545 -52.64 2.10 -25.50
CA LEU A 545 -53.19 0.86 -26.06
C LEU A 545 -54.63 0.58 -25.58
N THR A 546 -54.93 0.88 -24.31
CA THR A 546 -56.29 0.81 -23.75
C THR A 546 -56.48 1.95 -22.74
N PRO A 547 -57.70 2.26 -22.24
CA PRO A 547 -57.92 3.33 -21.27
C PRO A 547 -57.08 3.28 -19.99
N ASP A 548 -56.50 2.11 -19.68
CA ASP A 548 -55.68 1.82 -18.50
C ASP A 548 -54.39 1.05 -18.87
N LEU A 549 -53.94 1.08 -20.14
CA LEU A 549 -52.66 0.52 -20.58
C LEU A 549 -51.94 1.47 -21.53
N ILE A 550 -50.71 1.82 -21.18
CA ILE A 550 -49.80 2.68 -21.93
C ILE A 550 -48.53 1.88 -22.24
N ALA A 551 -48.00 2.02 -23.44
CA ALA A 551 -46.65 1.57 -23.80
C ALA A 551 -45.90 2.70 -24.49
N GLY A 552 -44.58 2.79 -24.30
CA GLY A 552 -43.79 3.86 -24.92
C GLY A 552 -42.31 3.55 -25.00
N ILE A 553 -41.62 4.40 -25.76
CA ILE A 553 -40.17 4.42 -25.90
C ILE A 553 -39.65 5.80 -25.51
N GLY A 554 -38.43 5.87 -25.03
CA GLY A 554 -37.79 7.14 -24.70
C GLY A 554 -36.28 7.12 -24.91
N TYR A 555 -35.73 8.31 -25.00
CA TYR A 555 -34.32 8.61 -25.17
C TYR A 555 -33.90 9.65 -24.14
N GLN A 556 -32.69 9.53 -23.61
CA GLN A 556 -32.04 10.51 -22.74
C GLN A 556 -30.62 10.75 -23.23
N GLY A 557 -30.33 12.01 -23.57
CA GLY A 557 -29.07 12.42 -24.19
C GLY A 557 -27.98 12.85 -23.19
N PRO A 558 -26.71 12.85 -23.64
CA PRO A 558 -25.54 13.01 -22.77
C PRO A 558 -25.32 14.42 -22.25
N SER A 559 -25.24 14.55 -20.92
CA SER A 559 -24.03 15.10 -20.29
C SER A 559 -23.97 14.72 -18.80
N THR A 560 -22.84 14.14 -18.38
CA THR A 560 -22.53 13.91 -16.96
C THR A 560 -21.23 14.64 -16.62
N SER A 561 -21.15 15.26 -15.45
CA SER A 561 -20.00 16.08 -15.05
C SER A 561 -19.72 15.93 -13.56
N LEU A 562 -19.27 14.74 -13.19
CA LEU A 562 -19.07 14.34 -11.81
C LEU A 562 -17.69 14.76 -11.31
N LYS A 563 -17.63 15.31 -10.10
CA LYS A 563 -16.41 15.41 -9.28
C LYS A 563 -16.45 14.29 -8.23
N ILE A 564 -15.44 13.44 -8.15
CA ILE A 564 -15.42 12.26 -7.25
C ILE A 564 -14.19 12.38 -6.36
N ASN A 565 -14.39 12.74 -5.09
CA ASN A 565 -13.36 13.39 -4.28
C ASN A 565 -12.68 14.51 -5.09
N ASP A 566 -11.41 14.42 -5.51
CA ASP A 566 -10.78 15.42 -6.40
C ASP A 566 -10.69 15.02 -7.88
N ASP A 567 -11.14 13.82 -8.24
CA ASP A 567 -11.22 13.36 -9.63
C ASP A 567 -12.32 14.07 -10.41
N ARG A 568 -12.26 14.00 -11.75
CA ARG A 568 -13.36 14.42 -12.63
C ARG A 568 -13.68 13.33 -13.64
N VAL A 569 -14.95 12.91 -13.66
CA VAL A 569 -15.47 11.94 -14.63
C VAL A 569 -16.53 12.63 -15.48
N LYS A 570 -16.25 12.78 -16.78
CA LYS A 570 -17.20 13.28 -17.78
C LYS A 570 -17.62 12.14 -18.70
N GLY A 571 -18.81 11.59 -18.45
CA GLY A 571 -19.45 10.60 -19.31
C GLY A 571 -20.42 11.24 -20.30
N ASP A 572 -20.31 10.86 -21.57
CA ASP A 572 -21.20 11.26 -22.66
C ASP A 572 -21.98 10.03 -23.17
N THR A 573 -22.87 9.49 -22.32
CA THR A 573 -23.69 8.29 -22.59
C THR A 573 -25.04 8.61 -23.25
N ASN A 574 -25.46 7.75 -24.18
CA ASN A 574 -26.71 7.88 -24.92
C ASN A 574 -27.67 6.76 -24.52
N THR A 575 -28.75 7.10 -23.82
CA THR A 575 -29.66 6.11 -23.24
C THR A 575 -30.94 5.97 -24.06
N ILE A 576 -31.34 4.74 -24.38
CA ILE A 576 -32.61 4.39 -25.02
C ILE A 576 -33.35 3.39 -24.14
N GLY A 577 -34.65 3.56 -23.96
CA GLY A 577 -35.47 2.62 -23.20
C GLY A 577 -36.91 2.50 -23.69
N ALA A 578 -37.60 1.51 -23.15
CA ALA A 578 -39.01 1.22 -23.41
C ALA A 578 -39.72 0.92 -22.09
N PHE A 579 -40.99 1.27 -21.99
CA PHE A 579 -41.80 1.03 -20.80
C PHE A 579 -43.24 0.63 -21.14
N VAL A 580 -43.87 -0.07 -20.21
CA VAL A 580 -45.30 -0.37 -20.18
C VAL A 580 -45.84 -0.01 -18.81
N GLU A 581 -46.96 0.71 -18.77
CA GLU A 581 -47.65 1.13 -17.55
C GLU A 581 -49.13 0.72 -17.63
N TYR A 582 -49.60 0.03 -16.59
CA TYR A 582 -50.97 -0.43 -16.41
C TYR A 582 -51.62 0.18 -15.17
N GLY A 583 -52.90 0.53 -15.30
CA GLY A 583 -53.67 1.24 -14.28
C GLY A 583 -53.53 2.76 -14.41
N ASN A 584 -53.90 3.48 -13.35
CA ASN A 584 -53.88 4.95 -13.35
C ASN A 584 -53.71 5.46 -11.92
N ARG A 585 -52.68 6.29 -11.67
CA ARG A 585 -52.33 6.81 -10.31
C ARG A 585 -53.44 7.66 -9.65
N LEU A 586 -54.52 8.01 -10.35
CA LEU A 586 -55.69 8.73 -9.84
C LEU A 586 -57.01 7.92 -9.88
N LYS A 587 -56.99 6.64 -10.26
CA LYS A 587 -58.17 5.75 -10.20
C LYS A 587 -57.94 4.62 -9.21
N LYS A 588 -58.96 4.25 -8.43
CA LYS A 588 -58.89 3.05 -7.57
C LYS A 588 -58.62 1.79 -8.40
N GLY A 589 -57.56 1.04 -8.08
CA GLY A 589 -57.23 -0.19 -8.79
C GLY A 589 -55.77 -0.62 -8.63
N VAL A 590 -55.39 -1.70 -9.31
CA VAL A 590 -54.00 -2.13 -9.42
C VAL A 590 -53.22 -1.12 -10.28
N PHE A 591 -51.99 -0.82 -9.86
CA PHE A 591 -50.99 -0.13 -10.67
C PHE A 591 -49.80 -1.05 -10.88
N ALA A 592 -49.30 -1.15 -12.11
CA ALA A 592 -48.10 -1.90 -12.43
C ALA A 592 -47.32 -1.22 -13.56
N ARG A 593 -45.99 -1.22 -13.47
CA ARG A 593 -45.11 -0.61 -14.47
C ARG A 593 -43.87 -1.48 -14.66
N GLY A 594 -43.47 -1.67 -15.91
CA GLY A 594 -42.21 -2.32 -16.28
C GLY A 594 -41.45 -1.44 -17.27
N ALA A 595 -40.14 -1.31 -17.08
CA ALA A 595 -39.27 -0.54 -17.97
C ALA A 595 -37.95 -1.28 -18.22
N VAL A 596 -37.38 -1.08 -19.40
CA VAL A 596 -36.05 -1.56 -19.78
C VAL A 596 -35.27 -0.45 -20.46
N ALA A 597 -33.97 -0.40 -20.27
CA ALA A 597 -33.10 0.56 -20.94
C ALA A 597 -31.72 -0.03 -21.25
N VAL A 598 -31.10 0.53 -22.28
CA VAL A 598 -29.68 0.38 -22.63
C VAL A 598 -29.05 1.76 -22.73
N SER A 599 -27.82 1.91 -22.27
CA SER A 599 -27.02 3.12 -22.44
C SER A 599 -25.66 2.73 -22.96
N GLU A 600 -25.20 3.41 -23.99
CA GLU A 600 -23.89 3.18 -24.62
C GLU A 600 -23.21 4.54 -24.84
N GLY A 601 -21.91 4.64 -24.62
CA GLY A 601 -21.13 5.87 -24.83
C GLY A 601 -19.74 5.74 -24.21
N ASP A 602 -19.15 6.88 -23.83
CA ASP A 602 -17.80 6.90 -23.26
C ASP A 602 -17.67 7.81 -22.04
N ALA A 603 -16.61 7.56 -21.25
CA ALA A 603 -16.21 8.34 -20.10
C ALA A 603 -14.78 8.84 -20.25
N THR A 604 -14.62 10.16 -20.26
CA THR A 604 -13.32 10.81 -20.08
C THR A 604 -13.05 10.94 -18.58
N ILE A 605 -11.97 10.33 -18.12
CA ILE A 605 -11.58 10.23 -16.72
C ILE A 605 -10.34 11.10 -16.48
N LYS A 606 -10.40 11.93 -15.44
CA LYS A 606 -9.25 12.61 -14.84
C LYS A 606 -9.11 12.12 -13.41
N ARG A 607 -8.12 11.28 -13.15
CA ARG A 607 -7.76 10.87 -11.79
C ARG A 607 -6.78 11.89 -11.21
N SER A 608 -7.14 12.48 -10.10
CA SER A 608 -6.35 13.47 -9.38
C SER A 608 -5.60 12.79 -8.24
N TYR A 609 -4.35 13.15 -8.02
CA TYR A 609 -3.58 12.67 -6.86
C TYR A 609 -2.60 13.73 -6.35
N LEU A 610 -2.33 13.69 -5.06
CA LEU A 610 -1.38 14.58 -4.41
C LEU A 610 0.03 13.97 -4.45
N THR A 611 0.98 14.72 -4.98
CA THR A 611 2.41 14.38 -4.98
C THR A 611 3.19 15.38 -4.13
N GLY A 612 4.48 15.10 -3.87
CA GLY A 612 5.41 16.07 -3.28
C GLY A 612 5.57 17.36 -4.10
N ALA A 613 5.17 17.36 -5.38
CA ALA A 613 5.12 18.55 -6.25
C ALA A 613 3.75 19.26 -6.25
N GLY A 614 2.79 18.81 -5.44
CA GLY A 614 1.40 19.26 -5.43
C GLY A 614 0.44 18.31 -6.14
N ALA A 615 -0.81 18.76 -6.33
CA ALA A 615 -1.86 17.97 -6.97
C ALA A 615 -1.66 17.90 -8.50
N LEU A 616 -1.72 16.69 -9.06
CA LEU A 616 -1.50 16.40 -10.48
C LEU A 616 -2.63 15.49 -11.03
N GLU A 617 -2.80 15.48 -12.36
CA GLU A 617 -3.85 14.71 -13.06
C GLU A 617 -3.26 13.64 -14.00
N SER A 618 -3.70 12.40 -13.84
CA SER A 618 -3.68 11.39 -14.92
C SER A 618 -5.00 11.37 -15.69
N LYS A 619 -4.95 11.00 -16.98
CA LYS A 619 -6.07 11.13 -17.92
C LYS A 619 -6.27 9.87 -18.73
N GLY A 620 -7.45 9.27 -18.61
CA GLY A 620 -7.87 8.09 -19.36
C GLY A 620 -9.19 8.32 -20.10
N LYS A 621 -9.52 7.41 -21.01
CA LYS A 621 -10.85 7.31 -21.63
C LYS A 621 -11.26 5.85 -21.70
N ALA A 622 -12.48 5.56 -21.28
CA ALA A 622 -13.07 4.23 -21.25
C ALA A 622 -14.43 4.24 -21.95
N ASP A 623 -14.79 3.13 -22.59
CA ASP A 623 -16.14 2.94 -23.13
C ASP A 623 -17.08 2.41 -22.03
N VAL A 624 -18.35 2.81 -22.10
CA VAL A 624 -19.37 2.57 -21.07
C VAL A 624 -20.58 1.89 -21.69
N SER A 625 -20.91 0.68 -21.22
CA SER A 625 -22.11 -0.08 -21.61
C SER A 625 -22.96 -0.37 -20.38
N GLN A 626 -24.21 0.12 -20.36
CA GLN A 626 -25.14 -0.07 -19.25
C GLN A 626 -26.47 -0.68 -19.69
N ARG A 627 -27.07 -1.51 -18.83
CA ARG A 627 -28.37 -2.15 -19.05
C ARG A 627 -29.19 -2.10 -17.78
N ALA A 628 -30.48 -1.80 -17.90
CA ALA A 628 -31.41 -1.74 -16.77
C ALA A 628 -32.73 -2.44 -17.08
N VAL A 629 -33.28 -3.08 -16.05
CA VAL A 629 -34.65 -3.61 -16.01
C VAL A 629 -35.27 -3.14 -14.70
N SER A 630 -36.47 -2.56 -14.76
CA SER A 630 -37.21 -2.05 -13.61
C SER A 630 -38.64 -2.57 -13.62
N GLY A 631 -39.13 -3.01 -12.47
CA GLY A 631 -40.51 -3.41 -12.24
C GLY A 631 -41.07 -2.77 -10.97
N GLN A 632 -42.27 -2.19 -11.05
CA GLN A 632 -42.98 -1.58 -9.93
C GLN A 632 -44.44 -2.04 -9.90
N ALA A 633 -44.97 -2.38 -8.73
CA ALA A 633 -46.36 -2.82 -8.57
C ALA A 633 -46.96 -2.33 -7.24
N GLY A 634 -48.24 -1.95 -7.27
CA GLY A 634 -48.95 -1.43 -6.10
C GLY A 634 -50.46 -1.35 -6.30
N TYR A 635 -51.15 -0.74 -5.34
CA TYR A 635 -52.60 -0.55 -5.40
C TYR A 635 -52.99 0.89 -5.06
N VAL A 636 -53.77 1.53 -5.93
CA VAL A 636 -54.24 2.90 -5.73
C VAL A 636 -55.52 2.87 -4.87
N PHE A 637 -55.43 3.49 -3.70
CA PHE A 637 -56.55 3.82 -2.84
C PHE A 637 -57.01 5.26 -3.12
N ILE A 638 -58.30 5.51 -2.96
CA ILE A 638 -58.89 6.86 -3.04
C ILE A 638 -59.41 7.19 -1.65
N LEU A 639 -58.88 8.24 -1.02
CA LEU A 639 -59.24 8.66 0.34
C LEU A 639 -60.43 9.63 0.36
N ASN A 640 -60.54 10.45 -0.68
CA ASN A 640 -61.68 11.28 -1.04
C ASN A 640 -61.60 11.61 -2.53
N ASP A 641 -62.63 12.26 -3.09
CA ASP A 641 -62.78 12.53 -4.53
C ASP A 641 -61.57 13.20 -5.21
N ASN A 642 -60.72 13.89 -4.44
CA ASN A 642 -59.53 14.59 -4.93
C ASN A 642 -58.20 13.95 -4.52
N VAL A 643 -58.16 12.94 -3.64
CA VAL A 643 -56.91 12.40 -3.05
C VAL A 643 -56.75 10.90 -3.28
N ALA A 644 -55.70 10.53 -4.01
CA ALA A 644 -55.27 9.16 -4.26
C ALA A 644 -53.96 8.85 -3.51
N VAL A 645 -53.79 7.60 -3.06
CA VAL A 645 -52.57 7.08 -2.41
C VAL A 645 -52.22 5.71 -2.99
N LEU A 646 -50.97 5.54 -3.39
CA LEU A 646 -50.39 4.35 -4.00
C LEU A 646 -49.20 3.86 -3.17
N PRO A 647 -49.39 2.90 -2.25
CA PRO A 647 -48.31 2.07 -1.73
C PRO A 647 -47.85 1.11 -2.84
N TYR A 648 -46.55 0.96 -3.01
CA TYR A 648 -45.95 0.12 -4.04
C TYR A 648 -44.65 -0.54 -3.56
N LEU A 649 -44.33 -1.67 -4.20
CA LEU A 649 -43.01 -2.29 -4.17
C LEU A 649 -42.37 -2.18 -5.55
N GLY A 650 -41.05 -2.13 -5.60
CA GLY A 650 -40.26 -2.12 -6.83
C GLY A 650 -39.05 -3.04 -6.75
N LEU A 651 -38.57 -3.47 -7.91
CA LEU A 651 -37.35 -4.24 -8.09
C LEU A 651 -36.65 -3.76 -9.36
N ASP A 652 -35.40 -3.30 -9.22
CA ASP A 652 -34.53 -2.95 -10.33
C ASP A 652 -33.35 -3.92 -10.43
N TYR A 653 -32.91 -4.20 -11.65
CA TYR A 653 -31.63 -4.83 -11.97
C TYR A 653 -30.83 -3.90 -12.87
N LEU A 654 -29.63 -3.53 -12.44
CA LEU A 654 -28.68 -2.71 -13.18
C LEU A 654 -27.42 -3.53 -13.47
N ASN A 655 -26.94 -3.50 -14.71
CA ASN A 655 -25.66 -4.07 -15.12
C ASN A 655 -24.87 -2.98 -15.86
N THR A 656 -23.78 -2.49 -15.26
CA THR A 656 -22.85 -1.57 -15.91
C THR A 656 -21.52 -2.25 -16.16
N LYS A 657 -20.94 -2.05 -17.34
CA LYS A 657 -19.56 -2.37 -17.67
C LYS A 657 -18.82 -1.08 -18.00
N LEU A 658 -17.62 -0.93 -17.41
CA LEU A 658 -16.61 0.05 -17.81
C LEU A 658 -15.47 -0.74 -18.47
N ASP A 659 -15.13 -0.43 -19.70
CA ASP A 659 -14.09 -1.14 -20.42
C ASP A 659 -12.68 -0.70 -19.97
N SER A 660 -11.69 -1.58 -20.15
CA SER A 660 -10.31 -1.38 -19.69
C SER A 660 -9.70 -0.14 -20.33
N TYR A 661 -9.00 0.68 -19.55
CA TYR A 661 -8.37 1.91 -20.05
C TYR A 661 -6.97 2.12 -19.49
N THR A 662 -6.12 2.79 -20.26
CA THR A 662 -4.79 3.24 -19.82
C THR A 662 -4.75 4.75 -19.77
N GLU A 663 -4.22 5.30 -18.70
CA GLU A 663 -4.00 6.73 -18.57
C GLU A 663 -2.74 7.18 -19.32
N THR A 664 -2.79 8.36 -19.93
CA THR A 664 -1.77 8.86 -20.88
C THR A 664 -1.09 10.15 -20.43
N SER A 665 -1.25 10.55 -19.16
CA SER A 665 -0.60 11.74 -18.58
C SER A 665 -0.31 11.59 -17.09
N GLY A 666 0.48 12.51 -16.53
CA GLY A 666 0.85 12.56 -15.12
C GLY A 666 2.07 11.69 -14.78
N PRO A 667 2.66 11.84 -13.57
CA PRO A 667 3.81 11.04 -13.12
C PRO A 667 3.45 9.60 -12.73
N PHE A 668 2.20 9.32 -12.36
CA PHE A 668 1.75 7.98 -11.92
C PHE A 668 0.54 7.48 -12.73
N PRO A 669 0.65 7.33 -14.06
CA PRO A 669 -0.43 6.83 -14.90
C PRO A 669 -0.69 5.34 -14.64
N ALA A 670 -1.96 4.94 -14.61
CA ALA A 670 -2.38 3.57 -14.39
C ALA A 670 -3.09 2.96 -15.61
N HIS A 671 -2.95 1.64 -15.75
CA HIS A 671 -3.88 0.79 -16.49
C HIS A 671 -4.93 0.26 -15.53
N PHE A 672 -6.20 0.28 -15.94
CA PHE A 672 -7.32 -0.29 -15.23
C PHE A 672 -7.97 -1.38 -16.09
N ASP A 673 -8.22 -2.55 -15.50
CA ASP A 673 -8.92 -3.64 -16.16
C ASP A 673 -10.40 -3.29 -16.42
N SER A 674 -11.05 -4.06 -17.30
CA SER A 674 -12.49 -3.88 -17.54
C SER A 674 -13.32 -4.40 -16.37
N ARG A 675 -14.16 -3.56 -15.77
CA ARG A 675 -14.98 -3.91 -14.60
C ARG A 675 -16.46 -4.04 -14.95
N THR A 676 -17.12 -5.08 -14.45
CA THR A 676 -18.58 -5.24 -14.47
C THR A 676 -19.16 -5.10 -13.07
N GLU A 677 -20.36 -4.51 -12.98
CA GLU A 677 -21.09 -4.34 -11.72
C GLU A 677 -22.57 -4.64 -11.93
N LYS A 678 -23.14 -5.49 -11.07
CA LYS A 678 -24.47 -6.10 -11.22
C LYS A 678 -25.28 -5.94 -9.93
N ASN A 679 -25.98 -4.82 -9.81
CA ASN A 679 -26.76 -4.49 -8.62
C ASN A 679 -28.26 -4.79 -8.82
N ILE A 680 -28.88 -5.32 -7.76
CA ILE A 680 -30.33 -5.54 -7.64
C ILE A 680 -30.82 -4.63 -6.50
N TYR A 681 -31.79 -3.76 -6.77
CA TYR A 681 -32.36 -2.86 -5.76
C TYR A 681 -33.83 -3.18 -5.51
N GLY A 682 -34.17 -3.46 -4.25
CA GLY A 682 -35.54 -3.50 -3.77
C GLY A 682 -35.99 -2.09 -3.39
N THR A 683 -37.20 -1.71 -3.78
CA THR A 683 -37.83 -0.44 -3.40
C THR A 683 -39.13 -0.69 -2.66
N ALA A 684 -39.38 0.03 -1.57
CA ALA A 684 -40.68 0.09 -0.90
C ALA A 684 -41.10 1.55 -0.72
N GLY A 685 -42.26 1.95 -1.24
CA GLY A 685 -42.64 3.36 -1.26
C GLY A 685 -44.14 3.64 -1.23
N VAL A 686 -44.46 4.91 -0.99
CA VAL A 686 -45.83 5.44 -1.01
C VAL A 686 -45.83 6.74 -1.80
N SER A 687 -46.71 6.82 -2.80
CA SER A 687 -46.98 8.03 -3.58
C SER A 687 -48.39 8.53 -3.31
N THR A 688 -48.53 9.79 -2.93
CA THR A 688 -49.82 10.50 -2.76
C THR A 688 -50.00 11.45 -3.94
N SER A 689 -51.22 11.56 -4.45
CA SER A 689 -51.58 12.49 -5.53
C SER A 689 -52.90 13.20 -5.25
N VAL A 690 -52.92 14.52 -5.44
CA VAL A 690 -54.04 15.42 -5.15
C VAL A 690 -54.47 16.13 -6.43
N ASN A 691 -55.70 15.92 -6.87
CA ASN A 691 -56.27 16.55 -8.06
C ASN A 691 -56.91 17.92 -7.70
N LEU A 692 -56.31 19.00 -8.19
CA LEU A 692 -56.81 20.37 -8.02
C LEU A 692 -57.72 20.75 -9.18
N GLY A 693 -58.93 20.16 -9.19
CA GLY A 693 -60.01 20.49 -10.11
C GLY A 693 -59.66 20.32 -11.59
N ASN A 694 -58.89 19.26 -11.92
CA ASN A 694 -58.32 18.95 -13.23
C ASN A 694 -57.34 19.99 -13.82
N LYS A 695 -57.12 21.14 -13.15
CA LYS A 695 -56.17 22.17 -13.59
C LYS A 695 -54.73 21.87 -13.20
N ALA A 696 -54.53 21.24 -12.04
CA ALA A 696 -53.23 20.75 -11.60
C ALA A 696 -53.39 19.42 -10.85
N ILE A 697 -52.33 18.61 -10.83
CA ILE A 697 -52.17 17.47 -9.94
C ILE A 697 -50.93 17.78 -9.11
N VAL A 698 -51.02 17.74 -7.79
CA VAL A 698 -49.85 17.80 -6.88
C VAL A 698 -49.57 16.40 -6.38
N SER A 699 -48.30 15.97 -6.39
CA SER A 699 -47.88 14.68 -5.87
C SER A 699 -46.80 14.84 -4.80
N ALA A 700 -46.77 13.89 -3.87
CA ALA A 700 -45.72 13.74 -2.88
C ALA A 700 -45.39 12.25 -2.77
N ASN A 701 -44.12 11.89 -2.66
CA ASN A 701 -43.68 10.51 -2.54
C ASN A 701 -42.59 10.35 -1.47
N ILE A 702 -42.54 9.16 -0.90
CA ILE A 702 -41.45 8.68 -0.06
C ILE A 702 -41.15 7.23 -0.46
N LYS A 703 -39.88 6.87 -0.61
CA LYS A 703 -39.45 5.49 -0.86
C LYS A 703 -38.17 5.17 -0.09
N HIS A 704 -38.10 3.94 0.44
CA HIS A 704 -36.88 3.32 0.92
C HIS A 704 -36.33 2.43 -0.20
N VAL A 705 -35.01 2.40 -0.37
CA VAL A 705 -34.33 1.59 -1.36
C VAL A 705 -33.17 0.84 -0.70
N GLU A 706 -33.10 -0.46 -0.94
CA GLU A 706 -32.13 -1.39 -0.35
C GLU A 706 -31.55 -2.29 -1.45
N ARG A 707 -30.24 -2.52 -1.44
CA ARG A 707 -29.55 -3.37 -2.40
C ARG A 707 -29.56 -4.82 -1.93
N LEU A 708 -30.13 -5.71 -2.74
CA LEU A 708 -30.45 -7.09 -2.38
C LEU A 708 -29.33 -8.10 -2.71
N ASN A 709 -28.23 -7.64 -3.31
CA ASN A 709 -27.06 -8.45 -3.61
C ASN A 709 -25.77 -7.61 -3.52
N ASN A 710 -24.61 -8.27 -3.46
CA ASN A 710 -23.33 -7.64 -3.74
C ASN A 710 -22.61 -8.48 -4.80
N GLN A 711 -22.61 -8.02 -6.06
CA GLN A 711 -21.86 -8.63 -7.17
C GLN A 711 -21.21 -7.55 -8.03
N HIS A 712 -19.97 -7.25 -7.70
CA HIS A 712 -19.02 -6.48 -8.50
C HIS A 712 -17.82 -7.36 -8.84
N ASP A 713 -17.18 -7.09 -9.96
CA ASP A 713 -15.77 -7.45 -10.12
C ASP A 713 -14.95 -6.49 -9.22
N ASP A 714 -13.86 -6.96 -8.59
CA ASP A 714 -12.98 -6.08 -7.81
C ASP A 714 -12.20 -5.11 -8.74
N LEU A 715 -11.64 -4.03 -8.19
CA LEU A 715 -10.95 -3.02 -9.00
C LEU A 715 -9.48 -3.40 -9.19
N THR A 716 -9.14 -3.98 -10.34
CA THR A 716 -7.78 -4.45 -10.67
C THR A 716 -7.09 -3.61 -11.76
N GLY A 717 -5.76 -3.67 -11.78
CA GLY A 717 -4.93 -3.02 -12.79
C GLY A 717 -3.46 -2.88 -12.38
N GLU A 718 -2.73 -1.98 -13.05
CA GLU A 718 -1.32 -1.67 -12.79
C GLU A 718 -1.10 -0.15 -12.74
N VAL A 719 -0.45 0.36 -11.68
CA VAL A 719 0.20 1.68 -11.72
C VAL A 719 1.52 1.49 -12.45
N MET A 720 1.61 2.01 -13.68
CA MET A 720 2.60 1.53 -14.65
C MET A 720 4.04 1.73 -14.17
N GLY A 721 4.76 0.61 -14.02
CA GLY A 721 6.13 0.61 -13.50
C GLY A 721 6.27 0.82 -11.98
N VAL A 722 5.18 0.70 -11.22
CA VAL A 722 5.18 0.77 -9.74
C VAL A 722 4.63 -0.52 -9.13
N SER A 723 3.36 -0.85 -9.37
CA SER A 723 2.73 -2.05 -8.81
C SER A 723 1.40 -2.41 -9.46
N ASN A 724 1.07 -3.70 -9.44
CA ASN A 724 -0.31 -4.16 -9.62
C ASN A 724 -1.16 -3.80 -8.40
N PHE A 725 -2.46 -3.59 -8.61
CA PHE A 725 -3.44 -3.39 -7.55
C PHE A 725 -4.67 -4.29 -7.71
N ASP A 726 -5.26 -4.67 -6.58
CA ASP A 726 -6.54 -5.36 -6.45
C ASP A 726 -7.27 -4.73 -5.26
N LEU A 727 -8.30 -3.93 -5.54
CA LEU A 727 -8.97 -3.08 -4.55
C LEU A 727 -10.46 -3.44 -4.42
N LYS A 728 -10.80 -3.99 -3.26
CA LYS A 728 -12.17 -4.37 -2.88
C LYS A 728 -13.03 -3.15 -2.60
N GLN A 729 -14.31 -3.23 -2.98
CA GLN A 729 -15.20 -2.07 -2.97
C GLN A 729 -16.01 -1.90 -1.69
N GLY A 730 -16.22 -0.65 -1.30
CA GLY A 730 -17.20 -0.23 -0.30
C GLY A 730 -18.42 0.40 -0.95
N THR A 731 -19.34 -0.43 -1.46
CA THR A 731 -20.57 -0.01 -2.18
C THR A 731 -21.69 0.47 -1.26
N THR A 732 -22.67 1.19 -1.81
CA THR A 732 -23.86 1.64 -1.05
C THR A 732 -24.94 0.57 -0.93
N GLU A 733 -25.39 0.31 0.29
CA GLU A 733 -26.33 -0.78 0.57
C GLU A 733 -27.80 -0.31 0.70
N ARG A 734 -28.06 0.92 1.14
CA ARG A 734 -29.43 1.44 1.36
C ARG A 734 -29.49 2.97 1.35
N TRP A 735 -30.67 3.52 1.05
CA TRP A 735 -30.98 4.94 1.19
C TRP A 735 -32.49 5.20 1.27
N ASN A 736 -32.85 6.47 1.47
CA ASN A 736 -34.23 6.95 1.43
C ASN A 736 -34.35 8.10 0.43
N GLU A 737 -35.50 8.23 -0.21
CA GLU A 737 -35.85 9.36 -1.08
C GLU A 737 -37.21 9.93 -0.68
N VAL A 738 -37.32 11.25 -0.68
CA VAL A 738 -38.59 11.99 -0.63
C VAL A 738 -38.68 12.88 -1.85
N GLY A 739 -39.88 13.13 -2.37
CA GLY A 739 -40.04 14.07 -3.47
C GLY A 739 -41.45 14.64 -3.59
N VAL A 740 -41.52 15.82 -4.22
CA VAL A 740 -42.75 16.55 -4.48
C VAL A 740 -42.83 16.92 -5.96
N GLY A 741 -44.03 16.94 -6.51
CA GLY A 741 -44.26 17.26 -7.92
C GLY A 741 -45.57 17.99 -8.16
N MET A 742 -45.65 18.71 -9.27
CA MET A 742 -46.87 19.36 -9.74
C MET A 742 -46.96 19.23 -11.26
N GLN A 743 -48.09 18.75 -11.75
CA GLN A 743 -48.43 18.67 -13.17
C GLN A 743 -49.61 19.58 -13.47
N MET A 744 -49.35 20.74 -14.08
CA MET A 744 -50.36 21.72 -14.48
C MET A 744 -50.87 21.42 -15.90
N ALA A 745 -52.10 21.84 -16.21
CA ALA A 745 -52.57 21.90 -17.59
C ALA A 745 -51.72 22.90 -18.39
N GLY A 746 -51.24 22.48 -19.57
CA GLY A 746 -50.37 23.30 -20.41
C GLY A 746 -51.12 24.31 -21.28
N PRO A 747 -50.40 25.16 -22.03
CA PRO A 747 -51.00 26.20 -22.88
C PRO A 747 -51.70 25.67 -24.14
N PHE A 748 -51.59 24.37 -24.43
CA PHE A 748 -52.18 23.73 -25.60
C PHE A 748 -53.26 22.74 -25.19
N LYS A 749 -54.22 22.47 -26.09
CA LYS A 749 -55.20 21.40 -25.87
C LYS A 749 -54.47 20.06 -25.73
N ALA A 750 -54.86 19.27 -24.73
CA ALA A 750 -54.21 18.00 -24.39
C ALA A 750 -52.70 18.09 -24.08
N SER A 751 -52.24 19.19 -23.46
CA SER A 751 -50.88 19.28 -22.90
C SER A 751 -50.84 19.44 -21.38
N ARG A 752 -49.69 19.08 -20.79
CA ARG A 752 -49.33 19.29 -19.38
C ARG A 752 -47.91 19.81 -19.26
N VAL A 753 -47.67 20.63 -18.23
CA VAL A 753 -46.33 21.03 -17.79
C VAL A 753 -46.09 20.43 -16.41
N GLY A 754 -45.00 19.68 -16.25
CA GLY A 754 -44.60 19.04 -15.01
C GLY A 754 -43.36 19.69 -14.41
N VAL A 755 -43.36 19.86 -13.09
CA VAL A 755 -42.17 20.18 -12.29
C VAL A 755 -42.13 19.19 -11.13
N SER A 756 -40.96 18.61 -10.85
CA SER A 756 -40.74 17.79 -9.64
C SER A 756 -39.36 18.01 -9.06
N TYR A 757 -39.27 17.85 -7.74
CA TYR A 757 -38.06 17.91 -6.95
C TYR A 757 -38.01 16.67 -6.04
N GLY A 758 -36.90 15.95 -6.05
CA GLY A 758 -36.62 14.82 -5.17
C GLY A 758 -35.31 15.02 -4.40
N HIS A 759 -35.25 14.51 -3.18
CA HIS A 759 -34.09 14.57 -2.29
C HIS A 759 -33.79 13.17 -1.73
N ARG A 760 -32.55 12.71 -1.94
CA ARG A 760 -32.02 11.44 -1.41
C ARG A 760 -31.23 11.68 -0.12
N PHE A 761 -31.44 10.85 0.90
CA PHE A 761 -30.83 11.00 2.23
C PHE A 761 -30.72 9.67 2.98
N GLY A 762 -29.98 9.67 4.10
CA GLY A 762 -29.84 8.48 4.97
C GLY A 762 -29.19 7.30 4.25
N SER A 763 -28.05 7.56 3.61
CA SER A 763 -27.27 6.63 2.81
C SER A 763 -25.90 6.44 3.45
N ASP A 764 -25.47 5.18 3.60
CA ASP A 764 -24.27 4.87 4.38
C ASP A 764 -22.95 5.13 3.62
N LYS A 765 -22.98 5.25 2.27
CA LYS A 765 -21.78 5.53 1.44
C LYS A 765 -21.98 6.48 0.24
N ALA A 766 -23.09 6.41 -0.50
CA ALA A 766 -23.34 7.31 -1.64
C ALA A 766 -24.41 8.38 -1.39
N VAL A 767 -23.95 9.63 -1.47
CA VAL A 767 -24.62 10.80 -2.06
C VAL A 767 -26.02 11.14 -1.53
N ALA A 768 -26.11 12.28 -0.85
CA ALA A 768 -27.36 13.03 -0.80
C ALA A 768 -27.50 13.82 -2.12
N SER A 769 -28.57 13.58 -2.87
CA SER A 769 -28.75 14.14 -4.22
C SER A 769 -30.09 14.87 -4.35
N ASP A 770 -30.05 16.05 -4.94
CA ASP A 770 -31.20 16.88 -5.28
C ASP A 770 -31.51 16.75 -6.77
N VAL A 771 -32.67 16.19 -7.10
CA VAL A 771 -33.10 15.91 -8.49
C VAL A 771 -34.25 16.84 -8.85
N ALA A 772 -33.99 17.84 -9.69
CA ALA A 772 -35.01 18.72 -10.26
C ALA A 772 -35.36 18.27 -11.68
N THR A 773 -36.63 18.01 -11.98
CA THR A 773 -37.09 17.62 -13.32
C THR A 773 -38.21 18.55 -13.81
N PHE A 774 -37.99 19.17 -14.96
CA PHE A 774 -39.00 19.87 -15.74
C PHE A 774 -39.47 18.97 -16.89
N SER A 775 -40.75 19.03 -17.24
CA SER A 775 -41.28 18.30 -18.40
C SER A 775 -42.48 19.00 -19.07
N ILE A 776 -42.66 18.73 -20.36
CA ILE A 776 -43.85 19.12 -21.12
C ILE A 776 -44.35 17.89 -21.89
N SER A 777 -45.55 17.41 -21.56
CA SER A 777 -46.25 16.37 -22.32
C SER A 777 -47.32 16.99 -23.23
N VAL A 778 -47.48 16.49 -24.46
CA VAL A 778 -48.48 16.92 -25.45
C VAL A 778 -49.06 15.70 -26.17
N GLY A 779 -50.40 15.62 -26.27
CA GLY A 779 -51.11 14.61 -27.08
C GLY A 779 -51.42 15.06 -28.50
N PHE A 780 -51.52 14.11 -29.44
CA PHE A 780 -51.50 14.37 -30.90
C PHE A 780 -52.57 13.64 -31.73
#